data_AF-A0A8D0H4J3-F1
#
_entry.id   AF-A0A8D0H4J3-F1
#
_cell.length_a   1.000
_cell.length_b   1.000
_cell.length_c   1.000
_cell.angle_alpha   90.00
_cell.angle_beta   90.00
_cell.angle_gamma   90.00
#
_symmetry.space_group_name_H-M   'P 1'
#
loop_
_entity.id
_entity.type
_entity.pdbx_description
1 polymer ?
#
loop_
_entity_poly.entity_id
_entity_poly.type
_entity_poly.pdbx_seq_one_letter_code
_entity_poly.pdbx_strand_id
1 'polypeptide(L)'
;MSRQLKVHTNFLLKCRGELAELAGASSQPRLLPTLAAFIFIDLFISICTPTFPEGSGWLTKPIKTIRIKPHKNPTPQAFPNPTPNPSPDNSSHPYPKPPIPYPCPPNALTGREVLRRLWKMPRLELRRTSVGREFHSPLMRRFQSALKVYLTKQIEKLALELRELTVATKKEKGQREELGVILYGVQQHLARLQMDLEKNHDRHSQVAAVRRQFEEELQDIRNMYKKACQNTQDERRKVSIMQTEVETLSLRLFYVRNMDKDVRDDISVMKRAVKKAEVERIHAEVEKQKQDLHVDRLTRKVNELEEQIALYEAQYIAQAEDTKVTRQTVGEASAEIQAINLEKKQLLHQWNVSLTGMKRRDETYSAMQEALRHQLKSLETEIEVYKKLITKEEERNELLASILNRSETDCNTSRRLITQCLAKQDALKVEFSTYTRTLHETEQALNWAHGVRLREQDLLTQEMENQIMAKLQDKQMSNKAAKYFSQLAAKLQRRKMDLVLENDMAQATLDITRTSCRLNMLQKTLSELDKEMNNINDMISRSETEIAKRSLLIERKQGVINLFNKKMEMMISQRGGQELGPLEVEIKKLSKQIEEYNLDVMKLQKFWLKLQKELVKLTGEREEQLVSLDMLKKQSTIMQQKKVRMESKCCPEKNEQKDIERHMKNMANDLMKINLLINKNGENSEELDQGNSIMENEFVRSLKAAERESIEMQEKLDRLHEEKERLLNSLVETEHQIMQWEKRIQLAKEMRAAVDSETGQGEIRAMRTEIHRMQVRYGQLTKQQEKMIRDMEAAVARRETILVRGEGQSKADKHVLTKGDFHYKKMELKKKIKTTQKSAEDCSKAITELENAQNSLSNGLLEKQQRVSSLHIECEVLSTDLEHLQDTKRWNLSEIVAYQTRQKHLQAAKDGKYKLLCRSEPVMRLDQQKQEDRLRTINIIVHQVQQEYPQHQRVLHRLSQALEHKLECLYPEPGEE
;
A
#
# COMPACT_ATOMS: atom_id res chain seq x y z
N MET A 1 2.94 -20.53 56.67
CA MET A 1 3.66 -19.25 56.52
C MET A 1 5.09 -19.56 56.09
N SER A 2 5.74 -18.88 55.15
CA SER A 2 5.24 -17.90 54.16
C SER A 2 6.20 -17.80 52.95
N ARG A 3 5.62 -17.73 51.74
CA ARG A 3 6.12 -17.12 50.49
C ARG A 3 7.54 -17.41 49.96
N GLN A 4 7.52 -17.95 48.74
CA GLN A 4 8.39 -17.66 47.56
C GLN A 4 9.68 -18.45 47.27
N LEU A 5 9.92 -18.55 45.95
CA LEU A 5 11.17 -18.85 45.23
C LEU A 5 11.80 -20.25 45.41
N LYS A 6 11.16 -21.26 44.77
CA LYS A 6 11.86 -22.31 44.02
C LYS A 6 11.16 -22.51 42.67
N VAL A 7 11.96 -22.61 41.61
CA VAL A 7 11.52 -22.77 40.21
C VAL A 7 12.39 -23.84 39.54
N HIS A 8 11.80 -24.61 38.62
CA HIS A 8 12.42 -25.61 37.74
C HIS A 8 13.07 -26.85 38.40
N THR A 9 12.30 -27.93 38.41
CA THR A 9 12.72 -29.30 37.99
C THR A 9 11.47 -29.98 37.40
N ASN A 10 11.65 -31.02 36.57
CA ASN A 10 10.61 -31.76 35.83
C ASN A 10 9.97 -30.95 34.67
N PHE A 11 9.53 -31.55 33.55
CA PHE A 11 9.57 -32.94 33.08
C PHE A 11 9.45 -32.98 31.54
N LEU A 12 9.90 -34.06 30.87
CA LEU A 12 9.13 -34.82 29.85
C LEU A 12 9.99 -35.84 29.08
N LEU A 13 9.81 -37.12 29.40
CA LEU A 13 9.94 -38.20 28.40
C LEU A 13 8.59 -38.31 27.64
N LYS A 14 8.62 -38.60 26.33
CA LYS A 14 8.21 -39.94 25.83
C LYS A 14 8.57 -40.16 24.36
N CYS A 15 8.78 -41.42 24.01
CA CYS A 15 9.41 -41.85 22.76
C CYS A 15 8.43 -42.08 21.59
N ARG A 16 8.96 -41.94 20.37
CA ARG A 16 8.83 -42.85 19.20
C ARG A 16 7.45 -43.00 18.52
N GLY A 17 7.45 -42.67 17.22
CA GLY A 17 6.50 -43.07 16.18
C GLY A 17 7.25 -43.18 14.85
N GLU A 18 6.77 -43.96 13.87
CA GLU A 18 7.61 -44.48 12.77
C GLU A 18 7.04 -44.19 11.36
N LEU A 19 7.94 -44.28 10.37
CA LEU A 19 7.73 -44.50 8.92
C LEU A 19 7.16 -43.39 7.99
N ALA A 20 7.89 -43.21 6.87
CA ALA A 20 7.49 -42.86 5.48
C ALA A 20 6.56 -41.64 5.23
N GLU A 21 6.90 -40.70 4.35
CA GLU A 21 6.95 -40.95 2.89
C GLU A 21 7.98 -40.10 2.10
N LEU A 22 7.86 -40.06 0.76
CA LEU A 22 8.94 -39.71 -0.20
C LEU A 22 8.90 -38.28 -0.78
N ALA A 23 10.11 -37.78 -1.08
CA ALA A 23 10.45 -36.69 -2.02
C ALA A 23 9.96 -35.25 -1.71
N GLY A 24 10.77 -34.21 -1.90
CA GLY A 24 12.16 -34.18 -2.39
C GLY A 24 12.71 -32.75 -2.52
N ALA A 25 13.59 -32.54 -3.50
CA ALA A 25 14.22 -31.25 -3.87
C ALA A 25 15.27 -30.65 -2.89
N SER A 26 16.54 -30.88 -3.26
CA SER A 26 17.65 -29.89 -3.23
C SER A 26 17.78 -28.88 -2.08
N SER A 27 18.81 -29.03 -1.25
CA SER A 27 19.72 -27.92 -0.91
C SER A 27 21.03 -28.43 -0.29
N GLN A 28 22.15 -27.79 -0.64
CA GLN A 28 23.25 -27.56 0.31
C GLN A 28 22.89 -26.27 1.07
N PRO A 29 23.26 -26.16 2.36
CA PRO A 29 24.56 -25.54 2.63
C PRO A 29 25.40 -26.31 3.67
N ARG A 30 26.69 -25.99 3.73
CA ARG A 30 27.58 -26.34 4.84
C ARG A 30 27.79 -25.13 5.74
N LEU A 31 27.65 -25.31 7.04
CA LEU A 31 28.42 -24.61 8.06
C LEU A 31 29.03 -25.63 9.03
N LEU A 32 30.18 -25.28 9.59
CA LEU A 32 30.92 -25.97 10.66
C LEU A 32 30.75 -25.13 11.96
N PRO A 33 31.33 -25.50 13.13
CA PRO A 33 31.91 -26.78 13.62
C PRO A 33 30.99 -27.36 14.74
N THR A 34 31.31 -28.22 15.72
CA THR A 34 32.50 -28.71 16.48
C THR A 34 32.28 -30.21 16.87
N LEU A 35 33.25 -31.09 17.13
CA LEU A 35 34.39 -31.13 18.08
C LEU A 35 34.05 -31.44 19.57
N ALA A 36 33.84 -32.73 19.87
CA ALA A 36 33.93 -33.40 21.21
C ALA A 36 33.76 -34.93 21.00
N ALA A 37 34.23 -35.90 21.82
CA ALA A 37 35.29 -35.99 22.84
C ALA A 37 35.51 -37.52 23.19
N PHE A 38 36.31 -37.84 24.22
CA PHE A 38 36.78 -39.16 24.75
C PHE A 38 38.23 -39.52 24.35
N ILE A 39 39.26 -39.60 25.20
CA ILE A 39 39.48 -39.80 26.67
C ILE A 39 39.61 -41.27 27.13
N PHE A 40 40.86 -41.68 27.37
CA PHE A 40 41.40 -42.51 28.47
C PHE A 40 42.93 -42.16 28.51
N ILE A 41 43.71 -41.96 29.59
CA ILE A 41 43.68 -42.01 31.08
C ILE A 41 44.91 -42.82 31.56
N ASP A 42 45.47 -42.40 32.71
CA ASP A 42 46.58 -43.01 33.48
C ASP A 42 48.03 -42.97 32.92
N LEU A 43 49.10 -42.93 33.74
CA LEU A 43 49.33 -42.37 35.10
C LEU A 43 50.85 -42.46 35.44
N PHE A 44 51.49 -41.45 36.04
CA PHE A 44 52.57 -41.61 37.07
C PHE A 44 53.00 -40.28 37.73
N ILE A 45 53.72 -40.36 38.87
CA ILE A 45 53.94 -39.25 39.84
C ILE A 45 55.41 -39.18 40.34
N SER A 46 55.98 -37.96 40.48
CA SER A 46 56.89 -37.51 41.57
C SER A 46 57.27 -36.03 41.35
N ILE A 47 56.74 -35.04 42.06
CA ILE A 47 57.08 -34.59 43.44
C ILE A 47 58.49 -33.97 43.58
N CYS A 48 58.55 -32.63 43.76
CA CYS A 48 59.32 -31.94 44.83
C CYS A 48 59.00 -30.41 44.89
N THR A 49 58.78 -29.89 46.09
CA THR A 49 58.56 -28.47 46.49
C THR A 49 59.60 -28.10 47.59
N PRO A 50 59.68 -26.88 48.22
CA PRO A 50 58.88 -25.64 48.17
C PRO A 50 59.73 -24.40 47.67
N THR A 51 59.73 -23.11 48.09
CA THR A 51 59.24 -22.36 49.28
C THR A 51 59.08 -20.84 49.04
N PHE A 52 58.34 -20.18 49.95
CA PHE A 52 58.19 -18.72 50.21
C PHE A 52 59.27 -18.21 51.23
N PRO A 53 59.29 -16.94 51.76
CA PRO A 53 58.59 -15.67 51.42
C PRO A 53 59.48 -14.36 51.45
N GLU A 54 58.85 -13.21 51.13
CA GLU A 54 58.96 -11.83 51.72
C GLU A 54 60.28 -11.17 52.24
N GLY A 55 60.47 -9.89 51.87
CA GLY A 55 60.27 -8.78 52.85
C GLY A 55 61.42 -7.84 53.28
N SER A 56 61.45 -6.58 52.75
CA SER A 56 62.16 -5.38 53.28
C SER A 56 63.71 -5.42 53.35
N GLY A 57 64.49 -4.35 53.57
CA GLY A 57 64.26 -2.88 53.69
C GLY A 57 65.49 -2.14 54.29
N TRP A 58 65.53 -0.79 54.24
CA TRP A 58 66.52 0.14 54.89
C TRP A 58 67.94 0.23 54.25
N LEU A 59 68.40 1.39 53.73
CA LEU A 59 69.12 2.56 54.35
C LEU A 59 70.58 2.24 54.79
N THR A 60 71.65 3.05 54.59
CA THR A 60 71.89 4.52 54.42
C THR A 60 73.12 4.82 53.50
N LYS A 61 73.15 5.85 52.61
CA LYS A 61 73.60 7.29 52.75
C LYS A 61 75.08 7.54 53.15
N PRO A 62 75.74 8.71 52.83
CA PRO A 62 75.57 9.73 51.75
C PRO A 62 76.92 10.36 51.20
N ILE A 63 76.87 11.57 50.56
CA ILE A 63 77.95 12.59 50.29
C ILE A 63 78.85 12.35 49.04
N LYS A 64 79.12 13.31 48.11
CA LYS A 64 78.79 14.76 47.93
C LYS A 64 78.94 15.23 46.45
N THR A 65 78.02 16.08 45.93
CA THR A 65 78.17 17.18 44.89
C THR A 65 78.89 16.92 43.54
N ILE A 66 78.51 17.51 42.38
CA ILE A 66 78.44 18.96 42.03
C ILE A 66 77.40 19.30 40.92
N ARG A 67 76.74 20.46 41.09
CA ARG A 67 76.01 21.43 40.21
C ARG A 67 75.63 21.19 38.71
N ILE A 68 74.32 21.43 38.46
CA ILE A 68 73.70 22.43 37.51
C ILE A 68 73.16 22.00 36.11
N LYS A 69 72.04 22.65 35.74
CA LYS A 69 71.14 22.60 34.53
C LYS A 69 71.55 23.69 33.49
N PRO A 70 70.99 23.87 32.25
CA PRO A 70 69.59 23.58 31.84
C PRO A 70 69.27 23.19 30.36
N HIS A 71 67.96 23.17 30.11
CA HIS A 71 67.12 22.90 28.92
C HIS A 71 67.35 23.63 27.56
N LYS A 72 66.89 22.92 26.49
CA LYS A 72 66.02 23.34 25.34
C LYS A 72 66.59 24.02 24.06
N ASN A 73 66.07 23.52 22.93
CA ASN A 73 65.93 24.03 21.54
C ASN A 73 65.44 25.51 21.46
N PRO A 74 65.61 26.30 20.35
CA PRO A 74 65.32 25.90 18.94
C PRO A 74 66.09 26.56 17.76
N THR A 75 65.65 26.25 16.53
CA THR A 75 65.89 26.88 15.18
C THR A 75 65.23 28.29 15.03
N PRO A 76 65.35 29.11 13.93
CA PRO A 76 65.65 28.78 12.50
C PRO A 76 66.42 29.80 11.56
N GLN A 77 66.71 29.37 10.31
CA GLN A 77 66.89 30.15 9.03
C GLN A 77 68.04 31.23 8.93
N ALA A 78 68.61 31.62 7.76
CA ALA A 78 68.25 31.49 6.32
C ALA A 78 69.48 31.36 5.33
N PHE A 79 69.20 31.45 4.01
CA PHE A 79 70.03 31.27 2.76
C PHE A 79 71.06 32.40 2.42
N PRO A 80 71.91 32.37 1.33
CA PRO A 80 71.82 31.63 0.05
C PRO A 80 73.12 31.05 -0.65
N ASN A 81 72.90 30.49 -1.86
CA ASN A 81 73.78 29.94 -2.93
C ASN A 81 74.77 30.96 -3.59
N PRO A 82 75.75 30.61 -4.50
CA PRO A 82 75.67 29.60 -5.60
C PRO A 82 76.97 28.85 -6.07
N THR A 83 76.86 28.09 -7.18
CA THR A 83 77.91 27.39 -7.97
C THR A 83 78.45 28.25 -9.14
N PRO A 84 79.64 27.95 -9.73
CA PRO A 84 79.69 27.16 -11.00
C PRO A 84 81.00 26.36 -11.30
N ASN A 85 81.03 25.61 -12.41
CA ASN A 85 82.24 25.00 -13.04
C ASN A 85 82.97 26.03 -13.97
N PRO A 86 84.21 25.77 -14.45
CA PRO A 86 84.38 25.11 -15.78
C PRO A 86 85.64 24.21 -15.95
N SER A 87 85.73 23.51 -17.08
CA SER A 87 86.94 22.83 -17.61
C SER A 87 87.71 23.71 -18.63
N PRO A 88 88.98 23.38 -18.96
CA PRO A 88 89.28 22.77 -20.29
C PRO A 88 90.50 21.80 -20.31
N ASP A 89 90.90 21.36 -21.51
CA ASP A 89 91.78 20.20 -21.80
C ASP A 89 93.32 20.43 -21.87
N ASN A 90 94.05 19.29 -21.96
CA ASN A 90 95.43 19.09 -22.45
C ASN A 90 96.60 19.57 -21.53
N SER A 91 97.67 18.80 -21.28
CA SER A 91 98.28 17.71 -22.08
C SER A 91 99.18 16.73 -21.28
N SER A 92 99.62 15.64 -21.95
CA SER A 92 100.76 14.73 -21.60
C SER A 92 100.72 13.87 -20.31
N HIS A 93 100.11 12.69 -20.45
CA HIS A 93 100.45 11.39 -19.83
C HIS A 93 101.96 10.98 -19.94
N PRO A 94 102.43 9.83 -19.35
CA PRO A 94 101.84 8.97 -18.29
C PRO A 94 102.81 8.43 -17.19
N TYR A 95 102.29 8.27 -15.96
CA TYR A 95 102.52 7.22 -14.92
C TYR A 95 103.95 6.82 -14.39
N PRO A 96 104.06 6.32 -13.13
CA PRO A 96 105.32 6.15 -12.40
C PRO A 96 105.87 4.70 -12.32
N LYS A 97 107.09 4.56 -11.80
CA LYS A 97 107.80 3.27 -11.57
C LYS A 97 107.85 2.86 -10.08
N PRO A 98 107.62 1.58 -9.74
CA PRO A 98 108.27 0.89 -8.63
C PRO A 98 109.61 0.23 -9.08
N PRO A 99 110.48 -0.24 -8.16
CA PRO A 99 111.87 -0.60 -8.46
C PRO A 99 112.10 -2.06 -8.93
N ILE A 100 113.21 -2.28 -9.66
CA ILE A 100 113.73 -3.56 -10.20
C ILE A 100 115.27 -3.59 -9.95
N PRO A 101 115.91 -4.77 -9.70
CA PRO A 101 117.26 -4.85 -9.14
C PRO A 101 118.43 -4.84 -10.14
N TYR A 102 119.65 -4.98 -9.60
CA TYR A 102 120.95 -5.06 -10.27
C TYR A 102 121.01 -5.99 -11.51
N PRO A 103 121.69 -5.57 -12.58
CA PRO A 103 122.30 -6.46 -13.57
C PRO A 103 123.84 -6.47 -13.47
N CYS A 104 124.46 -7.61 -13.82
CA CYS A 104 125.91 -7.70 -14.06
C CYS A 104 126.27 -7.27 -15.51
N PRO A 105 127.48 -6.75 -15.76
CA PRO A 105 127.94 -6.43 -17.12
C PRO A 105 128.58 -7.65 -17.82
N PRO A 106 128.36 -7.80 -19.13
CA PRO A 106 129.35 -8.47 -19.99
C PRO A 106 129.63 -7.71 -21.32
N ASN A 107 130.67 -8.19 -22.03
CA ASN A 107 131.14 -7.82 -23.38
C ASN A 107 131.95 -6.50 -23.46
N ALA A 108 133.22 -6.46 -23.90
CA ALA A 108 133.88 -6.97 -25.13
C ALA A 108 133.73 -5.99 -26.33
N LEU A 109 134.74 -5.69 -27.15
CA LEU A 109 136.07 -6.32 -27.37
C LEU A 109 137.05 -5.33 -28.06
N THR A 110 138.30 -5.19 -27.59
CA THR A 110 139.53 -4.86 -28.36
C THR A 110 140.74 -4.92 -27.40
N GLY A 111 141.91 -5.49 -27.73
CA GLY A 111 142.33 -6.24 -28.92
C GLY A 111 143.32 -7.35 -28.55
N ARG A 112 143.84 -8.08 -29.55
CA ARG A 112 144.85 -9.16 -29.37
C ARG A 112 146.28 -8.64 -29.58
N GLU A 113 147.23 -9.57 -29.38
CA GLU A 113 148.69 -9.47 -29.58
C GLU A 113 149.48 -9.04 -28.32
N VAL A 114 150.59 -9.68 -27.93
CA VAL A 114 151.40 -10.73 -28.59
C VAL A 114 151.60 -11.96 -27.68
N LEU A 115 151.38 -13.17 -28.22
CA LEU A 115 151.90 -14.43 -27.67
C LEU A 115 153.03 -14.98 -28.54
N ARG A 116 154.30 -14.86 -28.09
CA ARG A 116 155.39 -15.84 -28.34
C ARG A 116 156.72 -15.47 -27.69
N ARG A 117 157.14 -16.28 -26.72
CA ARG A 117 158.51 -16.84 -26.50
C ARG A 117 158.44 -17.73 -25.26
N LEU A 118 158.15 -19.02 -25.46
CA LEU A 118 159.13 -20.11 -25.64
C LEU A 118 159.92 -20.43 -24.37
N TRP A 119 159.73 -21.66 -23.89
CA TRP A 119 160.51 -22.24 -22.81
C TRP A 119 162.01 -22.27 -23.14
N LYS A 120 162.85 -22.06 -22.13
CA LYS A 120 164.14 -22.76 -22.02
C LYS A 120 164.31 -23.33 -20.62
N MET A 121 164.37 -24.66 -20.55
CA MET A 121 165.13 -25.36 -19.51
C MET A 121 166.60 -24.90 -19.57
N PRO A 122 167.35 -24.98 -18.46
CA PRO A 122 168.25 -26.13 -18.36
C PRO A 122 167.84 -27.11 -17.26
N ARG A 123 168.03 -28.40 -17.53
CA ARG A 123 167.95 -29.48 -16.56
C ARG A 123 169.38 -30.01 -16.37
N LEU A 124 169.79 -30.24 -15.12
CA LEU A 124 170.99 -30.99 -14.72
C LEU A 124 172.36 -30.42 -15.15
N GLU A 125 173.24 -30.21 -14.18
CA GLU A 125 174.54 -30.90 -14.23
C GLU A 125 174.97 -31.34 -12.82
N LEU A 126 175.31 -32.63 -12.69
CA LEU A 126 175.56 -33.27 -11.39
C LEU A 126 177.06 -33.23 -11.04
N ARG A 127 177.62 -32.05 -10.76
CA ARG A 127 179.02 -31.95 -10.32
C ARG A 127 179.21 -32.51 -8.90
N ARG A 128 179.49 -33.81 -8.83
CA ARG A 128 180.24 -34.43 -7.72
C ARG A 128 181.69 -33.91 -7.71
N THR A 129 181.90 -32.64 -7.32
CA THR A 129 183.24 -32.17 -6.94
C THR A 129 183.52 -32.60 -5.51
N SER A 130 183.99 -33.83 -5.34
CA SER A 130 184.52 -34.35 -4.09
C SER A 130 185.87 -33.69 -3.74
N VAL A 131 185.83 -32.41 -3.40
CA VAL A 131 186.96 -31.72 -2.79
C VAL A 131 187.02 -32.14 -1.33
N GLY A 132 187.76 -33.22 -1.07
CA GLY A 132 188.13 -33.59 0.29
C GLY A 132 189.02 -32.50 0.88
N ARG A 133 188.47 -31.68 1.79
CA ARG A 133 189.29 -31.08 2.86
C ARG A 133 189.23 -32.00 4.06
N GLU A 134 190.08 -33.02 4.01
CA GLU A 134 190.41 -33.82 5.16
C GLU A 134 191.15 -32.97 6.20
N PHE A 135 190.40 -32.25 7.02
CA PHE A 135 190.94 -31.73 8.28
C PHE A 135 191.22 -32.92 9.21
N HIS A 136 192.40 -33.52 9.05
CA HIS A 136 192.97 -34.50 9.97
C HIS A 136 193.37 -33.84 11.30
N SER A 137 192.38 -33.37 12.05
CA SER A 137 192.48 -33.21 13.50
C SER A 137 192.04 -34.53 14.15
N PRO A 138 192.83 -35.14 15.06
CA PRO A 138 192.53 -36.47 15.60
C PRO A 138 191.14 -36.64 16.26
N LEU A 139 190.50 -35.56 16.72
CA LEU A 139 189.24 -35.64 17.45
C LEU A 139 188.00 -35.83 16.55
N MET A 140 188.00 -35.41 15.28
CA MET A 140 186.75 -35.29 14.50
C MET A 140 186.29 -36.56 13.75
N ARG A 141 187.16 -37.56 13.54
CA ARG A 141 186.81 -38.80 12.79
C ARG A 141 185.64 -39.58 13.44
N ARG A 142 185.53 -39.58 14.78
CA ARG A 142 184.52 -40.37 15.53
C ARG A 142 183.08 -39.86 15.35
N PHE A 143 182.90 -38.57 15.12
CA PHE A 143 181.58 -37.95 14.92
C PHE A 143 181.04 -38.18 13.50
N GLN A 144 181.92 -38.10 12.49
CA GLN A 144 181.55 -38.06 11.07
C GLN A 144 181.00 -39.40 10.54
N SER A 145 181.48 -40.53 11.06
CA SER A 145 181.01 -41.87 10.64
C SER A 145 179.59 -42.16 11.12
N ALA A 146 179.30 -41.96 12.41
CA ALA A 146 178.01 -42.24 13.02
C ALA A 146 176.88 -41.36 12.44
N LEU A 147 177.16 -40.07 12.19
CA LEU A 147 176.19 -39.15 11.59
C LEU A 147 175.71 -39.60 10.20
N LYS A 148 176.58 -40.24 9.41
CA LYS A 148 176.30 -40.64 8.03
C LYS A 148 175.25 -41.77 7.94
N VAL A 149 175.29 -42.72 8.88
CA VAL A 149 174.36 -43.88 8.92
C VAL A 149 172.97 -43.49 9.43
N TYR A 150 172.91 -42.53 10.37
CA TYR A 150 171.64 -42.01 10.89
C TYR A 150 170.82 -41.28 9.80
N LEU A 151 171.49 -40.46 8.97
CA LEU A 151 170.81 -39.59 8.00
C LEU A 151 170.17 -40.37 6.83
N THR A 152 170.76 -41.48 6.38
CA THR A 152 170.20 -42.24 5.24
C THR A 152 168.84 -42.87 5.57
N LYS A 153 168.70 -43.50 6.75
CA LYS A 153 167.44 -44.15 7.18
C LYS A 153 166.27 -43.16 7.31
N GLN A 154 166.52 -41.93 7.75
CA GLN A 154 165.48 -40.90 7.89
C GLN A 154 165.00 -40.36 6.54
N ILE A 155 165.89 -40.28 5.54
CA ILE A 155 165.53 -39.87 4.17
C ILE A 155 164.59 -40.88 3.52
N GLU A 156 164.81 -42.18 3.74
CA GLU A 156 164.00 -43.26 3.17
C GLU A 156 162.56 -43.26 3.72
N LYS A 157 162.37 -43.05 5.03
CA LYS A 157 161.03 -42.96 5.66
C LYS A 157 160.23 -41.77 5.11
N LEU A 158 160.80 -40.57 5.13
CA LEU A 158 160.14 -39.35 4.65
C LEU A 158 159.81 -39.41 3.14
N ALA A 159 160.62 -40.14 2.36
CA ALA A 159 160.37 -40.35 0.92
C ALA A 159 159.19 -41.29 0.63
N LEU A 160 158.76 -42.13 1.57
CA LEU A 160 157.54 -42.93 1.46
C LEU A 160 156.30 -42.11 1.85
N GLU A 161 156.33 -41.44 3.00
CA GLU A 161 155.23 -40.60 3.49
C GLU A 161 154.83 -39.51 2.47
N LEU A 162 155.81 -38.88 1.80
CA LEU A 162 155.56 -37.93 0.71
C LEU A 162 154.89 -38.54 -0.53
N ARG A 163 155.13 -39.82 -0.84
CA ARG A 163 154.49 -40.51 -1.99
C ARG A 163 153.03 -40.81 -1.69
N GLU A 164 152.72 -41.27 -0.49
CA GLU A 164 151.35 -41.58 -0.06
C GLU A 164 150.48 -40.32 -0.06
N LEU A 165 150.97 -39.23 0.54
CA LEU A 165 150.27 -37.93 0.57
C LEU A 165 150.07 -37.32 -0.84
N THR A 166 151.02 -37.50 -1.76
CA THR A 166 150.89 -37.00 -3.15
C THR A 166 150.03 -37.88 -4.05
N VAL A 167 149.74 -39.13 -3.67
CA VAL A 167 148.70 -39.97 -4.29
C VAL A 167 147.31 -39.57 -3.75
N ALA A 168 147.16 -39.44 -2.43
CA ALA A 168 145.91 -39.04 -1.80
C ALA A 168 145.40 -37.69 -2.34
N THR A 169 146.25 -36.66 -2.35
CA THR A 169 145.89 -35.31 -2.87
C THR A 169 145.63 -35.25 -4.38
N LYS A 170 145.96 -36.28 -5.16
CA LYS A 170 145.50 -36.42 -6.56
C LYS A 170 144.09 -37.00 -6.64
N LYS A 171 143.79 -38.02 -5.82
CA LYS A 171 142.45 -38.64 -5.77
C LYS A 171 141.37 -37.64 -5.38
N GLU A 172 141.60 -36.88 -4.30
CA GLU A 172 140.68 -35.85 -3.80
C GLU A 172 140.39 -34.75 -4.85
N LYS A 173 141.38 -34.41 -5.70
CA LYS A 173 141.19 -33.45 -6.79
C LYS A 173 140.29 -34.00 -7.89
N GLY A 174 140.52 -35.23 -8.34
CA GLY A 174 139.65 -35.89 -9.31
C GLY A 174 138.20 -35.96 -8.83
N GLN A 175 137.98 -36.40 -7.58
CA GLN A 175 136.64 -36.47 -6.99
C GLN A 175 135.98 -35.08 -6.86
N ARG A 176 136.74 -34.02 -6.56
CA ARG A 176 136.23 -32.64 -6.57
C ARG A 176 135.84 -32.17 -7.97
N GLU A 177 136.60 -32.53 -9.00
CA GLU A 177 136.33 -32.18 -10.40
C GLU A 177 135.09 -32.92 -10.92
N GLU A 178 134.96 -34.22 -10.62
CA GLU A 178 133.76 -35.05 -10.90
C GLU A 178 132.50 -34.48 -10.24
N LEU A 179 132.56 -34.17 -8.94
CA LEU A 179 131.44 -33.54 -8.21
C LEU A 179 131.09 -32.15 -8.77
N GLY A 180 132.07 -31.39 -9.27
CA GLY A 180 131.84 -30.11 -9.95
C GLY A 180 131.04 -30.26 -11.25
N VAL A 181 131.36 -31.27 -12.07
CA VAL A 181 130.62 -31.59 -13.30
C VAL A 181 129.19 -32.04 -12.98
N ILE A 182 129.02 -32.91 -11.97
CA ILE A 182 127.69 -33.38 -11.53
C ILE A 182 126.84 -32.21 -11.04
N LEU A 183 127.40 -31.32 -10.20
CA LEU A 183 126.71 -30.14 -9.68
C LEU A 183 126.28 -29.19 -10.81
N TYR A 184 127.13 -28.97 -11.80
CA TYR A 184 126.79 -28.16 -12.98
C TYR A 184 125.66 -28.79 -13.83
N GLY A 185 125.66 -30.12 -13.97
CA GLY A 185 124.56 -30.87 -14.58
C GLY A 185 123.23 -30.66 -13.83
N VAL A 186 123.24 -30.81 -12.51
CA VAL A 186 122.06 -30.57 -11.65
C VAL A 186 121.58 -29.12 -11.75
N GLN A 187 122.49 -28.14 -11.81
CA GLN A 187 122.14 -26.72 -12.02
C GLN A 187 121.47 -26.49 -13.38
N GLN A 188 121.95 -27.11 -14.47
CA GLN A 188 121.26 -27.04 -15.76
C GLN A 188 119.87 -27.68 -15.74
N HIS A 189 119.71 -28.83 -15.06
CA HIS A 189 118.40 -29.48 -14.92
C HIS A 189 117.43 -28.62 -14.11
N LEU A 190 117.88 -28.01 -13.00
CA LEU A 190 117.08 -27.12 -12.17
C LEU A 190 116.63 -25.87 -12.95
N ALA A 191 117.52 -25.25 -13.73
CA ALA A 191 117.17 -24.09 -14.56
C ALA A 191 116.11 -24.43 -15.64
N ARG A 192 116.15 -25.63 -16.23
CA ARG A 192 115.11 -26.10 -17.17
C ARG A 192 113.77 -26.28 -16.46
N LEU A 193 113.77 -26.91 -15.28
CA LEU A 193 112.55 -27.12 -14.48
C LEU A 193 111.93 -25.79 -14.01
N GLN A 194 112.74 -24.79 -13.65
CA GLN A 194 112.24 -23.45 -13.32
C GLN A 194 111.57 -22.78 -14.53
N MET A 195 112.24 -22.75 -15.68
CA MET A 195 111.68 -22.18 -16.92
C MET A 195 110.39 -22.91 -17.37
N ASP A 196 110.29 -24.22 -17.18
CA ASP A 196 109.07 -24.97 -17.52
C ASP A 196 107.96 -24.81 -16.48
N LEU A 197 108.29 -24.54 -15.20
CA LEU A 197 107.33 -24.11 -14.19
C LEU A 197 106.77 -22.73 -14.53
N GLU A 198 107.61 -21.76 -14.89
CA GLU A 198 107.22 -20.41 -15.32
C GLU A 198 106.25 -20.47 -16.52
N LYS A 199 106.59 -21.20 -17.59
CA LYS A 199 105.69 -21.43 -18.74
C LYS A 199 104.34 -22.03 -18.33
N ASN A 200 104.32 -22.93 -17.35
CA ASN A 200 103.09 -23.55 -16.88
C ASN A 200 102.29 -22.61 -15.96
N HIS A 201 102.95 -21.71 -15.23
CA HIS A 201 102.31 -20.63 -14.50
C HIS A 201 101.67 -19.61 -15.45
N ASP A 202 102.35 -19.24 -16.54
CA ASP A 202 101.80 -18.37 -17.59
C ASP A 202 100.60 -19.00 -18.30
N ARG A 203 100.68 -20.30 -18.62
CA ARG A 203 99.52 -21.05 -19.14
C ARG A 203 98.35 -21.05 -18.16
N HIS A 204 98.61 -21.27 -16.88
CA HIS A 204 97.57 -21.25 -15.85
C HIS A 204 96.96 -19.85 -15.66
N SER A 205 97.76 -18.78 -15.70
CA SER A 205 97.27 -17.40 -15.60
C SER A 205 96.41 -17.01 -16.80
N GLN A 206 96.80 -17.41 -18.01
CA GLN A 206 96.01 -17.27 -19.25
C GLN A 206 94.68 -18.04 -19.16
N VAL A 207 94.70 -19.32 -18.79
CA VAL A 207 93.48 -20.13 -18.62
C VAL A 207 92.58 -19.57 -17.52
N ALA A 208 93.13 -19.05 -16.43
CA ALA A 208 92.37 -18.40 -15.37
C ALA A 208 91.79 -17.03 -15.80
N ALA A 209 92.43 -16.30 -16.71
CA ALA A 209 91.88 -15.08 -17.29
C ALA A 209 90.70 -15.39 -18.23
N VAL A 210 90.88 -16.33 -19.17
CA VAL A 210 89.83 -16.79 -20.08
C VAL A 210 88.64 -17.39 -19.32
N ARG A 211 88.89 -18.14 -18.25
CA ARG A 211 87.82 -18.65 -17.36
C ARG A 211 87.00 -17.51 -16.74
N ARG A 212 87.64 -16.45 -16.22
CA ARG A 212 86.91 -15.31 -15.64
C ARG A 212 86.07 -14.59 -16.69
N GLN A 213 86.59 -14.39 -17.89
CA GLN A 213 85.84 -13.80 -19.01
C GLN A 213 84.56 -14.61 -19.30
N PHE A 214 84.66 -15.94 -19.41
CA PHE A 214 83.46 -16.77 -19.58
C PHE A 214 82.53 -16.80 -18.35
N GLU A 215 83.05 -16.68 -17.13
CA GLU A 215 82.22 -16.57 -15.91
C GLU A 215 81.47 -15.22 -15.84
N GLU A 216 82.09 -14.13 -16.32
CA GLU A 216 81.51 -12.79 -16.46
C GLU A 216 80.44 -12.77 -17.58
N GLU A 217 80.77 -13.23 -18.79
CA GLU A 217 79.82 -13.38 -19.91
C GLU A 217 78.60 -14.23 -19.51
N LEU A 218 78.82 -15.37 -18.85
CA LEU A 218 77.76 -16.27 -18.39
C LEU A 218 76.90 -15.61 -17.29
N GLN A 219 77.50 -14.79 -16.42
CA GLN A 219 76.74 -14.04 -15.43
C GLN A 219 75.91 -12.92 -16.09
N ASP A 220 76.40 -12.26 -17.14
CA ASP A 220 75.60 -11.29 -17.89
C ASP A 220 74.49 -11.94 -18.72
N ILE A 221 74.71 -13.10 -19.31
CA ILE A 221 73.65 -13.91 -19.94
C ILE A 221 72.60 -14.31 -18.89
N ARG A 222 72.99 -14.71 -17.67
CA ARG A 222 72.06 -14.95 -16.55
C ARG A 222 71.30 -13.68 -16.15
N ASN A 223 71.97 -12.52 -16.08
CA ASN A 223 71.35 -11.23 -15.77
C ASN A 223 70.32 -10.84 -16.84
N MET A 224 70.64 -11.02 -18.12
CA MET A 224 69.74 -10.79 -19.26
C MET A 224 68.56 -11.75 -19.25
N TYR A 225 68.78 -13.05 -19.03
CA TYR A 225 67.72 -14.04 -18.92
C TYR A 225 66.78 -13.73 -17.75
N LYS A 226 67.32 -13.37 -16.57
CA LYS A 226 66.52 -12.96 -15.41
C LYS A 226 65.65 -11.73 -15.72
N LYS A 227 66.19 -10.71 -16.38
CA LYS A 227 65.44 -9.54 -16.87
C LYS A 227 64.35 -9.95 -17.87
N ALA A 228 64.64 -10.83 -18.82
CA ALA A 228 63.66 -11.33 -19.78
C ALA A 228 62.53 -12.13 -19.11
N CYS A 229 62.83 -12.94 -18.10
CA CYS A 229 61.83 -13.63 -17.27
C CYS A 229 60.98 -12.65 -16.45
N GLN A 230 61.56 -11.58 -15.90
CA GLN A 230 60.80 -10.53 -15.21
C GLN A 230 59.87 -9.80 -16.18
N ASN A 231 60.39 -9.30 -17.31
CA ASN A 231 59.60 -8.64 -18.34
C ASN A 231 58.45 -9.54 -18.84
N THR A 232 58.69 -10.82 -19.11
CA THR A 232 57.63 -11.75 -19.54
C THR A 232 56.64 -12.13 -18.44
N GLN A 233 57.03 -12.06 -17.16
CA GLN A 233 56.07 -12.13 -16.04
C GLN A 233 55.22 -10.85 -15.96
N ASP A 234 55.80 -9.68 -16.19
CA ASP A 234 55.08 -8.40 -16.16
C ASP A 234 54.14 -8.23 -17.37
N GLU A 235 54.52 -8.68 -18.58
CA GLU A 235 53.58 -8.78 -19.70
C GLU A 235 52.46 -9.80 -19.43
N ARG A 236 52.74 -10.93 -18.77
CA ARG A 236 51.68 -11.87 -18.33
C ARG A 236 50.74 -11.25 -17.30
N ARG A 237 51.25 -10.43 -16.37
CA ARG A 237 50.44 -9.66 -15.41
C ARG A 237 49.55 -8.65 -16.14
N LYS A 238 50.11 -7.87 -17.07
CA LYS A 238 49.34 -6.92 -17.90
C LYS A 238 48.26 -7.62 -18.72
N VAL A 239 48.57 -8.75 -19.37
CA VAL A 239 47.57 -9.56 -20.11
C VAL A 239 46.48 -10.07 -19.18
N SER A 240 46.81 -10.54 -17.97
CA SER A 240 45.80 -10.96 -16.99
C SER A 240 44.91 -9.82 -16.50
N ILE A 241 45.45 -8.60 -16.34
CA ILE A 241 44.67 -7.41 -16.01
C ILE A 241 43.77 -7.01 -17.19
N MET A 242 44.32 -6.96 -18.40
CA MET A 242 43.55 -6.67 -19.63
C MET A 242 42.45 -7.72 -19.88
N GLN A 243 42.66 -8.98 -19.50
CA GLN A 243 41.63 -10.02 -19.54
C GLN A 243 40.49 -9.72 -18.56
N THR A 244 40.77 -9.37 -17.30
CA THR A 244 39.70 -9.00 -16.35
C THR A 244 39.03 -7.67 -16.68
N GLU A 245 39.74 -6.73 -17.32
CA GLU A 245 39.16 -5.51 -17.90
C GLU A 245 38.22 -5.84 -19.07
N VAL A 246 38.63 -6.71 -20.00
CA VAL A 246 37.77 -7.17 -21.12
C VAL A 246 36.56 -7.96 -20.60
N GLU A 247 36.72 -8.82 -19.60
CA GLU A 247 35.61 -9.54 -18.97
C GLU A 247 34.62 -8.57 -18.30
N THR A 248 35.10 -7.65 -17.46
CA THR A 248 34.23 -6.66 -16.80
C THR A 248 33.59 -5.68 -17.79
N LEU A 249 34.27 -5.30 -18.87
CA LEU A 249 33.67 -4.53 -19.97
C LEU A 249 32.64 -5.37 -20.74
N SER A 250 32.86 -6.66 -20.96
CA SER A 250 31.89 -7.55 -21.61
C SER A 250 30.62 -7.74 -20.78
N LEU A 251 30.76 -7.84 -19.44
CA LEU A 251 29.63 -7.87 -18.51
C LEU A 251 28.88 -6.54 -18.51
N ARG A 252 29.59 -5.40 -18.47
CA ARG A 252 28.97 -4.06 -18.61
C ARG A 252 28.22 -3.93 -19.93
N LEU A 253 28.79 -4.38 -21.05
CA LEU A 253 28.13 -4.38 -22.36
C LEU A 253 26.93 -5.33 -22.42
N PHE A 254 26.96 -6.47 -21.72
CA PHE A 254 25.81 -7.37 -21.59
C PHE A 254 24.67 -6.70 -20.82
N TYR A 255 24.95 -6.11 -19.64
CA TYR A 255 23.94 -5.37 -18.88
C TYR A 255 23.38 -4.19 -19.67
N VAL A 256 24.23 -3.38 -20.31
CA VAL A 256 23.79 -2.24 -21.14
C VAL A 256 22.96 -2.68 -22.35
N ARG A 257 23.28 -3.82 -23.00
CA ARG A 257 22.46 -4.37 -24.08
C ARG A 257 21.10 -4.88 -23.62
N ASN A 258 21.04 -5.50 -22.44
CA ASN A 258 19.76 -5.92 -21.85
C ASN A 258 18.92 -4.70 -21.50
N MET A 259 19.49 -3.70 -20.81
CA MET A 259 18.80 -2.44 -20.50
C MET A 259 18.34 -1.68 -21.76
N ASP A 260 19.16 -1.63 -22.82
CA ASP A 260 18.77 -1.03 -24.11
C ASP A 260 17.61 -1.81 -24.78
N LYS A 261 17.59 -3.15 -24.66
CA LYS A 261 16.45 -3.96 -25.11
C LYS A 261 15.20 -3.70 -24.27
N ASP A 262 15.31 -3.73 -22.96
CA ASP A 262 14.19 -3.53 -22.03
C ASP A 262 13.59 -2.13 -22.23
N VAL A 263 14.43 -1.10 -22.37
CA VAL A 263 14.00 0.27 -22.72
C VAL A 263 13.36 0.35 -24.11
N ARG A 264 13.82 -0.41 -25.12
CA ARG A 264 13.12 -0.48 -26.43
C ARG A 264 11.76 -1.15 -26.31
N ASP A 265 11.66 -2.22 -25.53
CA ASP A 265 10.41 -2.95 -25.30
C ASP A 265 9.43 -2.07 -24.52
N ASP A 266 9.87 -1.36 -23.48
CA ASP A 266 9.08 -0.34 -22.76
C ASP A 266 8.66 0.83 -23.65
N ILE A 267 9.56 1.36 -24.49
CA ILE A 267 9.20 2.38 -25.49
C ILE A 267 8.16 1.82 -26.48
N SER A 268 8.18 0.52 -26.80
CA SER A 268 7.15 -0.12 -27.62
C SER A 268 5.80 -0.24 -26.89
N VAL A 269 5.82 -0.50 -25.57
CA VAL A 269 4.62 -0.54 -24.71
C VAL A 269 4.05 0.87 -24.58
N MET A 270 4.87 1.86 -24.25
CA MET A 270 4.46 3.26 -24.12
C MET A 270 3.93 3.83 -25.45
N LYS A 271 4.56 3.53 -26.60
CA LYS A 271 4.02 3.90 -27.92
C LYS A 271 2.66 3.24 -28.22
N ARG A 272 2.41 2.01 -27.73
CA ARG A 272 1.09 1.36 -27.83
C ARG A 272 0.08 1.98 -26.88
N ALA A 273 0.48 2.29 -25.64
CA ALA A 273 -0.36 2.94 -24.63
C ALA A 273 -0.79 4.35 -25.08
N VAL A 274 0.14 5.17 -25.59
CA VAL A 274 -0.16 6.49 -26.16
C VAL A 274 -1.10 6.38 -27.37
N LYS A 275 -0.88 5.43 -28.28
CA LYS A 275 -1.82 5.20 -29.40
C LYS A 275 -3.21 4.76 -28.94
N LYS A 276 -3.30 3.94 -27.89
CA LYS A 276 -4.58 3.52 -27.29
C LYS A 276 -5.29 4.71 -26.63
N ALA A 277 -4.58 5.48 -25.80
CA ALA A 277 -5.10 6.68 -25.16
C ALA A 277 -5.55 7.75 -26.17
N GLU A 278 -4.85 7.89 -27.30
CA GLU A 278 -5.25 8.80 -28.39
C GLU A 278 -6.53 8.34 -29.11
N VAL A 279 -6.68 7.04 -29.36
CA VAL A 279 -7.94 6.48 -29.89
C VAL A 279 -9.09 6.63 -28.88
N GLU A 280 -8.81 6.45 -27.59
CA GLU A 280 -9.79 6.66 -26.51
C GLU A 280 -10.17 8.15 -26.36
N ARG A 281 -9.22 9.08 -26.54
CA ARG A 281 -9.47 10.53 -26.62
C ARG A 281 -10.37 10.88 -27.80
N ILE A 282 -10.04 10.41 -29.00
CA ILE A 282 -10.82 10.67 -30.21
C ILE A 282 -12.23 10.08 -30.08
N HIS A 283 -12.38 8.89 -29.48
CA HIS A 283 -13.71 8.32 -29.20
C HIS A 283 -14.50 9.18 -28.19
N ALA A 284 -13.88 9.61 -27.09
CA ALA A 284 -14.50 10.49 -26.11
C ALA A 284 -14.89 11.86 -26.71
N GLU A 285 -14.10 12.40 -27.63
CA GLU A 285 -14.42 13.63 -28.38
C GLU A 285 -15.63 13.43 -29.31
N VAL A 286 -15.77 12.29 -29.97
CA VAL A 286 -16.95 11.95 -30.77
C VAL A 286 -18.20 11.76 -29.91
N GLU A 287 -18.11 11.09 -28.76
CA GLU A 287 -19.25 10.98 -27.84
C GLU A 287 -19.61 12.33 -27.21
N LYS A 288 -18.63 13.19 -26.91
CA LYS A 288 -18.88 14.56 -26.46
C LYS A 288 -19.59 15.38 -27.55
N GLN A 289 -19.15 15.32 -28.80
CA GLN A 289 -19.83 16.00 -29.91
C GLN A 289 -21.29 15.56 -30.06
N LYS A 290 -21.60 14.27 -29.84
CA LYS A 290 -22.99 13.79 -29.82
C LYS A 290 -23.78 14.34 -28.62
N GLN A 291 -23.16 14.48 -27.45
CA GLN A 291 -23.77 15.09 -26.27
C GLN A 291 -24.02 16.59 -26.47
N ASP A 292 -23.02 17.33 -26.93
CA ASP A 292 -23.13 18.76 -27.28
C ASP A 292 -24.28 18.98 -28.30
N LEU A 293 -24.32 18.19 -29.38
CA LEU A 293 -25.41 18.21 -30.37
C LEU A 293 -26.77 17.73 -29.85
N HIS A 294 -26.83 17.07 -28.70
CA HIS A 294 -28.08 16.70 -28.03
C HIS A 294 -28.53 17.82 -27.08
N VAL A 295 -27.60 18.40 -26.32
CA VAL A 295 -27.82 19.60 -25.50
C VAL A 295 -28.36 20.73 -26.37
N ASP A 296 -27.73 21.04 -27.52
CA ASP A 296 -28.21 22.08 -28.45
C ASP A 296 -29.67 21.88 -28.87
N ARG A 297 -30.13 20.62 -29.03
CA ARG A 297 -31.53 20.30 -29.38
C ARG A 297 -32.45 20.49 -28.19
N LEU A 298 -32.01 20.10 -26.99
CA LEU A 298 -32.77 20.29 -25.76
C LEU A 298 -32.90 21.77 -25.42
N THR A 299 -31.81 22.54 -25.49
CA THR A 299 -31.82 24.00 -25.30
C THR A 299 -32.72 24.69 -26.31
N ARG A 300 -32.61 24.38 -27.61
CA ARG A 300 -33.57 24.90 -28.61
C ARG A 300 -35.01 24.53 -28.28
N LYS A 301 -35.27 23.31 -27.79
CA LYS A 301 -36.62 22.90 -27.42
C LYS A 301 -37.13 23.53 -26.12
N VAL A 302 -36.24 23.90 -25.19
CA VAL A 302 -36.57 24.73 -24.02
C VAL A 302 -36.95 26.13 -24.48
N ASN A 303 -36.12 26.79 -25.30
CA ASN A 303 -36.42 28.12 -25.85
C ASN A 303 -37.77 28.14 -26.61
N GLU A 304 -38.03 27.15 -27.49
CA GLU A 304 -39.32 27.00 -28.19
C GLU A 304 -40.52 26.88 -27.23
N LEU A 305 -40.33 26.30 -26.04
CA LEU A 305 -41.38 26.15 -25.03
C LEU A 305 -41.52 27.39 -24.15
N GLU A 306 -40.42 28.08 -23.83
CA GLU A 306 -40.42 29.37 -23.12
C GLU A 306 -41.10 30.46 -23.96
N GLU A 307 -40.83 30.50 -25.28
CA GLU A 307 -41.54 31.37 -26.24
C GLU A 307 -43.04 31.05 -26.28
N GLN A 308 -43.43 29.77 -26.28
CA GLN A 308 -44.84 29.37 -26.23
C GLN A 308 -45.52 29.75 -24.91
N ILE A 309 -44.83 29.57 -23.76
CA ILE A 309 -45.34 29.98 -22.45
C ILE A 309 -45.57 31.50 -22.43
N ALA A 310 -44.59 32.30 -22.85
CA ALA A 310 -44.72 33.76 -22.90
C ALA A 310 -45.87 34.22 -23.82
N LEU A 311 -46.09 33.54 -24.95
CA LEU A 311 -47.25 33.82 -25.83
C LEU A 311 -48.59 33.47 -25.16
N TYR A 312 -48.67 32.34 -24.44
CA TYR A 312 -49.90 31.97 -23.71
C TYR A 312 -50.15 32.85 -22.48
N GLU A 313 -49.12 33.29 -21.77
CA GLU A 313 -49.23 34.26 -20.68
C GLU A 313 -49.74 35.62 -21.17
N ALA A 314 -49.20 36.12 -22.29
CA ALA A 314 -49.69 37.35 -22.92
C ALA A 314 -51.16 37.24 -23.36
N GLN A 315 -51.56 36.10 -23.95
CA GLN A 315 -52.97 35.83 -24.30
C GLN A 315 -53.87 35.75 -23.06
N TYR A 316 -53.41 35.11 -21.99
CA TYR A 316 -54.15 35.01 -20.73
C TYR A 316 -54.34 36.38 -20.08
N ILE A 317 -53.32 37.24 -20.06
CA ILE A 317 -53.41 38.61 -19.53
C ILE A 317 -54.44 39.42 -20.33
N ALA A 318 -54.38 39.40 -21.67
CA ALA A 318 -55.35 40.09 -22.51
C ALA A 318 -56.79 39.60 -22.26
N GLN A 319 -57.01 38.29 -22.18
CA GLN A 319 -58.33 37.72 -21.86
C GLN A 319 -58.79 38.04 -20.43
N ALA A 320 -57.87 38.16 -19.47
CA ALA A 320 -58.18 38.57 -18.11
C ALA A 320 -58.61 40.06 -18.05
N GLU A 321 -58.03 40.92 -18.88
CA GLU A 321 -58.44 42.31 -19.03
C GLU A 321 -59.77 42.46 -19.78
N ASP A 322 -59.97 41.78 -20.91
CA ASP A 322 -61.25 41.74 -21.63
C ASP A 322 -62.40 41.23 -20.75
N THR A 323 -62.17 40.14 -20.00
CA THR A 323 -63.18 39.61 -19.05
C THR A 323 -63.36 40.48 -17.80
N LYS A 324 -62.44 41.40 -17.51
CA LYS A 324 -62.60 42.42 -16.46
C LYS A 324 -63.43 43.61 -16.98
N VAL A 325 -63.10 44.14 -18.15
CA VAL A 325 -63.83 45.25 -18.79
C VAL A 325 -65.29 44.86 -19.06
N THR A 326 -65.54 43.68 -19.63
CA THR A 326 -66.91 43.19 -19.87
C THR A 326 -67.70 42.99 -18.56
N ARG A 327 -67.06 42.50 -17.48
CA ARG A 327 -67.69 42.45 -16.15
C ARG A 327 -68.02 43.85 -15.60
N GLN A 328 -67.18 44.85 -15.85
CA GLN A 328 -67.46 46.25 -15.46
C GLN A 328 -68.67 46.79 -16.22
N THR A 329 -68.74 46.64 -17.55
CA THR A 329 -69.90 47.10 -18.35
C THR A 329 -71.20 46.36 -17.98
N VAL A 330 -71.13 45.06 -17.62
CA VAL A 330 -72.29 44.32 -17.11
C VAL A 330 -72.69 44.80 -15.71
N GLY A 331 -71.73 45.17 -14.86
CA GLY A 331 -71.97 45.80 -13.56
C GLY A 331 -72.69 47.14 -13.71
N GLU A 332 -72.19 48.00 -14.58
CA GLU A 332 -72.77 49.31 -14.92
C GLU A 332 -74.21 49.16 -15.45
N ALA A 333 -74.42 48.33 -16.47
CA ALA A 333 -75.76 48.03 -17.00
C ALA A 333 -76.70 47.44 -15.92
N SER A 334 -76.18 46.62 -14.99
CA SER A 334 -76.98 46.10 -13.87
C SER A 334 -77.37 47.18 -12.85
N ALA A 335 -76.56 48.23 -12.70
CA ALA A 335 -76.86 49.39 -11.86
C ALA A 335 -77.88 50.30 -12.53
N GLU A 336 -77.77 50.53 -13.85
CA GLU A 336 -78.78 51.24 -14.65
C GLU A 336 -80.14 50.53 -14.59
N ILE A 337 -80.17 49.20 -14.76
CA ILE A 337 -81.39 48.39 -14.61
C ILE A 337 -81.98 48.51 -13.20
N GLN A 338 -81.15 48.62 -12.15
CA GLN A 338 -81.63 48.87 -10.79
C GLN A 338 -82.20 50.28 -10.63
N ALA A 339 -81.55 51.31 -11.20
CA ALA A 339 -82.05 52.68 -11.19
C ALA A 339 -83.41 52.79 -11.89
N ILE A 340 -83.54 52.25 -13.11
CA ILE A 340 -84.80 52.21 -13.87
C ILE A 340 -85.91 51.47 -13.09
N ASN A 341 -85.56 50.40 -12.35
CA ASN A 341 -86.53 49.71 -11.49
C ASN A 341 -86.92 50.51 -10.23
N LEU A 342 -86.05 51.39 -9.72
CA LEU A 342 -86.39 52.33 -8.64
C LEU A 342 -87.30 53.45 -9.15
N GLU A 343 -86.98 54.06 -10.30
CA GLU A 343 -87.82 55.05 -10.97
C GLU A 343 -89.21 54.49 -11.29
N LYS A 344 -89.27 53.27 -11.87
CA LYS A 344 -90.54 52.58 -12.13
C LYS A 344 -91.37 52.36 -10.85
N LYS A 345 -90.74 52.03 -9.72
CA LYS A 345 -91.42 51.93 -8.42
C LYS A 345 -91.92 53.30 -7.92
N GLN A 346 -91.14 54.37 -8.10
CA GLN A 346 -91.54 55.74 -7.74
C GLN A 346 -92.72 56.22 -8.59
N LEU A 347 -92.68 56.02 -9.92
CA LEU A 347 -93.77 56.35 -10.84
C LEU A 347 -95.06 55.56 -10.51
N LEU A 348 -94.95 54.25 -10.24
CA LEU A 348 -96.09 53.45 -9.78
C LEU A 348 -96.64 53.93 -8.43
N HIS A 349 -95.79 54.38 -7.51
CA HIS A 349 -96.23 54.95 -6.24
C HIS A 349 -96.96 56.29 -6.45
N GLN A 350 -96.38 57.21 -7.23
CA GLN A 350 -97.01 58.48 -7.60
C GLN A 350 -98.38 58.26 -8.27
N TRP A 351 -98.46 57.35 -9.23
CA TRP A 351 -99.71 56.99 -9.91
C TRP A 351 -100.76 56.43 -8.94
N ASN A 352 -100.37 55.55 -8.00
CA ASN A 352 -101.27 55.03 -6.96
C ASN A 352 -101.77 56.14 -6.01
N VAL A 353 -100.92 57.12 -5.67
CA VAL A 353 -101.33 58.31 -4.88
C VAL A 353 -102.30 59.17 -5.68
N SER A 354 -102.03 59.44 -6.97
CA SER A 354 -102.94 60.18 -7.85
C SER A 354 -104.29 59.48 -8.02
N LEU A 355 -104.31 58.16 -8.17
CA LEU A 355 -105.52 57.33 -8.28
C LEU A 355 -106.33 57.35 -6.98
N THR A 356 -105.66 57.28 -5.82
CA THR A 356 -106.31 57.41 -4.50
C THR A 356 -106.87 58.82 -4.30
N GLY A 357 -106.14 59.84 -4.76
CA GLY A 357 -106.60 61.23 -4.80
C GLY A 357 -107.70 61.51 -5.83
N MET A 358 -107.94 60.60 -6.78
CA MET A 358 -109.10 60.63 -7.67
C MET A 358 -110.32 60.02 -6.97
N LYS A 359 -110.20 58.80 -6.43
CA LYS A 359 -111.27 58.14 -5.67
C LYS A 359 -111.86 59.02 -4.58
N ARG A 360 -111.02 59.71 -3.79
CA ARG A 360 -111.48 60.66 -2.76
C ARG A 360 -112.27 61.85 -3.30
N ARG A 361 -112.02 62.29 -4.54
CA ARG A 361 -112.81 63.33 -5.21
C ARG A 361 -114.13 62.78 -5.74
N ASP A 362 -114.13 61.55 -6.24
CA ASP A 362 -115.34 60.85 -6.69
C ASP A 362 -116.29 60.58 -5.49
N GLU A 363 -115.72 60.18 -4.34
CA GLU A 363 -116.42 60.02 -3.05
C GLU A 363 -117.06 61.33 -2.57
N THR A 364 -116.34 62.47 -2.59
CA THR A 364 -116.91 63.77 -2.19
C THR A 364 -117.95 64.29 -3.19
N TYR A 365 -117.79 64.00 -4.49
CA TYR A 365 -118.79 64.31 -5.50
C TYR A 365 -120.10 63.51 -5.28
N SER A 366 -120.00 62.21 -5.00
CA SER A 366 -121.16 61.36 -4.68
C SER A 366 -121.91 61.87 -3.46
N ALA A 367 -121.21 62.19 -2.36
CA ALA A 367 -121.82 62.74 -1.16
C ALA A 367 -122.54 64.09 -1.41
N MET A 368 -121.97 64.96 -2.25
CA MET A 368 -122.63 66.21 -2.65
C MET A 368 -123.87 65.96 -3.52
N GLN A 369 -123.84 64.96 -4.40
CA GLN A 369 -124.98 64.57 -5.24
C GLN A 369 -126.12 63.94 -4.43
N GLU A 370 -125.79 63.22 -3.35
CA GLU A 370 -126.78 62.70 -2.39
C GLU A 370 -127.43 63.81 -1.55
N ALA A 371 -126.66 64.80 -1.08
CA ALA A 371 -127.21 65.97 -0.38
C ALA A 371 -128.23 66.74 -1.25
N LEU A 372 -127.94 66.93 -2.53
CA LEU A 372 -128.88 67.53 -3.51
C LEU A 372 -130.15 66.68 -3.70
N ARG A 373 -130.03 65.34 -3.76
CA ARG A 373 -131.18 64.43 -3.82
C ARG A 373 -132.07 64.50 -2.58
N HIS A 374 -131.51 64.79 -1.40
CA HIS A 374 -132.30 64.98 -0.18
C HIS A 374 -133.11 66.29 -0.20
N GLN A 375 -132.54 67.40 -0.70
CA GLN A 375 -133.27 68.67 -0.80
C GLN A 375 -134.43 68.62 -1.82
N LEU A 376 -134.25 67.90 -2.94
CA LEU A 376 -135.35 67.70 -3.90
C LEU A 376 -136.53 66.94 -3.26
N LYS A 377 -136.26 65.89 -2.48
CA LYS A 377 -137.30 65.10 -1.80
C LYS A 377 -138.07 65.88 -0.74
N SER A 378 -137.44 66.80 0.00
CA SER A 378 -138.17 67.68 0.93
C SER A 378 -139.16 68.59 0.20
N LEU A 379 -138.74 69.19 -0.93
CA LEU A 379 -139.60 70.05 -1.74
C LEU A 379 -140.77 69.26 -2.37
N GLU A 380 -140.55 68.01 -2.78
CA GLU A 380 -141.62 67.11 -3.22
C GLU A 380 -142.67 66.89 -2.11
N THR A 381 -142.24 66.64 -0.87
CA THR A 381 -143.17 66.47 0.27
C THR A 381 -143.93 67.75 0.65
N GLU A 382 -143.32 68.92 0.52
CA GLU A 382 -144.01 70.21 0.72
C GLU A 382 -145.10 70.44 -0.33
N ILE A 383 -144.80 70.15 -1.60
CA ILE A 383 -145.78 70.21 -2.71
C ILE A 383 -146.97 69.26 -2.44
N GLU A 384 -146.74 68.08 -1.87
CA GLU A 384 -147.82 67.16 -1.48
C GLU A 384 -148.67 67.65 -0.30
N VAL A 385 -148.08 68.39 0.65
CA VAL A 385 -148.84 69.04 1.73
C VAL A 385 -149.71 70.15 1.15
N TYR A 386 -149.18 70.99 0.26
CA TYR A 386 -149.98 72.05 -0.40
C TYR A 386 -151.13 71.47 -1.23
N LYS A 387 -150.92 70.38 -1.99
CA LYS A 387 -152.00 69.67 -2.70
C LYS A 387 -153.13 69.22 -1.76
N LYS A 388 -152.79 68.68 -0.58
CA LYS A 388 -153.75 68.23 0.45
C LYS A 388 -154.45 69.38 1.20
N LEU A 389 -154.00 70.62 1.04
CA LEU A 389 -154.71 71.82 1.51
C LEU A 389 -155.68 72.34 0.45
N ILE A 390 -155.28 72.32 -0.83
CA ILE A 390 -156.15 72.70 -1.96
C ILE A 390 -157.42 71.83 -1.97
N THR A 391 -157.28 70.50 -1.88
CA THR A 391 -158.45 69.60 -1.90
C THR A 391 -159.42 69.83 -0.72
N LYS A 392 -158.92 70.31 0.43
CA LYS A 392 -159.77 70.63 1.60
C LYS A 392 -160.52 71.95 1.46
N GLU A 393 -159.99 72.89 0.69
CA GLU A 393 -160.73 74.10 0.33
C GLU A 393 -161.70 73.84 -0.82
N GLU A 394 -161.40 72.91 -1.74
CA GLU A 394 -162.36 72.38 -2.73
C GLU A 394 -163.54 71.68 -2.02
N GLU A 395 -163.27 70.76 -1.08
CA GLU A 395 -164.28 70.11 -0.22
C GLU A 395 -165.14 71.13 0.54
N ARG A 396 -164.54 72.20 1.08
CA ARG A 396 -165.29 73.30 1.73
C ARG A 396 -166.17 74.06 0.75
N ASN A 397 -165.71 74.27 -0.48
CA ASN A 397 -166.45 75.03 -1.49
C ASN A 397 -167.66 74.23 -1.99
N GLU A 398 -167.53 72.90 -2.15
CA GLU A 398 -168.67 72.00 -2.38
C GLU A 398 -169.66 72.01 -1.20
N LEU A 399 -169.17 71.99 0.03
CA LEU A 399 -170.02 71.98 1.22
C LEU A 399 -170.77 73.32 1.39
N LEU A 400 -170.12 74.45 1.14
CA LEU A 400 -170.77 75.76 1.03
C LEU A 400 -171.80 75.78 -0.10
N ALA A 401 -171.44 75.29 -1.29
CA ALA A 401 -172.40 75.17 -2.40
C ALA A 401 -173.63 74.34 -1.99
N SER A 402 -173.46 73.26 -1.20
CA SER A 402 -174.57 72.42 -0.71
C SER A 402 -175.49 73.08 0.34
N ILE A 403 -174.95 73.91 1.23
CA ILE A 403 -175.72 74.66 2.26
C ILE A 403 -176.50 75.79 1.59
N LEU A 404 -175.80 76.49 0.70
CA LEU A 404 -176.35 77.51 -0.18
C LEU A 404 -177.48 76.83 -0.98
N ASN A 405 -177.27 75.61 -1.51
CA ASN A 405 -178.28 74.72 -2.15
C ASN A 405 -179.46 74.31 -1.24
N ARG A 406 -179.64 74.89 -0.06
CA ARG A 406 -180.74 74.56 0.86
C ARG A 406 -181.55 75.78 1.32
N SER A 407 -181.33 76.93 0.69
CA SER A 407 -181.95 78.22 1.05
C SER A 407 -182.98 78.74 0.04
N GLU A 408 -182.85 78.40 -1.24
CA GLU A 408 -183.75 78.84 -2.30
C GLU A 408 -184.98 77.93 -2.49
N THR A 409 -184.97 76.67 -2.03
CA THR A 409 -186.13 75.75 -2.13
C THR A 409 -187.19 76.13 -1.14
N ASP A 410 -186.77 76.53 0.06
CA ASP A 410 -187.64 77.12 1.07
C ASP A 410 -188.25 78.43 0.53
N CYS A 411 -187.52 79.18 -0.31
CA CYS A 411 -188.07 80.31 -1.07
C CYS A 411 -189.05 79.88 -2.19
N ASN A 412 -188.68 78.88 -3.01
CA ASN A 412 -189.45 78.39 -4.16
C ASN A 412 -190.73 77.64 -3.74
N THR A 413 -190.74 76.97 -2.58
CA THR A 413 -191.92 76.34 -1.96
C THR A 413 -192.85 77.38 -1.34
N SER A 414 -192.31 78.37 -0.61
CA SER A 414 -193.08 79.51 -0.11
C SER A 414 -193.82 80.25 -1.24
N ARG A 415 -193.14 80.44 -2.39
CA ARG A 415 -193.70 81.05 -3.60
C ARG A 415 -194.89 80.26 -4.17
N ARG A 416 -194.89 78.92 -4.05
CA ARG A 416 -195.99 78.04 -4.50
C ARG A 416 -197.23 78.12 -3.60
N LEU A 417 -197.07 78.26 -2.28
CA LEU A 417 -198.19 78.32 -1.34
C LEU A 417 -199.09 79.54 -1.59
N ILE A 418 -198.48 80.70 -1.85
CA ILE A 418 -199.19 81.96 -2.16
C ILE A 418 -200.08 81.79 -3.40
N THR A 419 -199.56 81.19 -4.48
CA THR A 419 -200.33 80.95 -5.71
C THR A 419 -201.50 79.98 -5.55
N GLN A 420 -201.43 79.02 -4.62
CA GLN A 420 -202.53 78.08 -4.37
C GLN A 420 -203.71 78.69 -3.60
N CYS A 421 -203.48 79.74 -2.81
CA CYS A 421 -204.55 80.42 -2.07
C CYS A 421 -205.45 81.22 -3.01
N LEU A 422 -204.86 81.97 -3.95
CA LEU A 422 -205.60 82.80 -4.91
C LEU A 422 -206.52 81.97 -5.82
N ALA A 423 -206.00 80.88 -6.41
CA ALA A 423 -206.74 80.06 -7.38
C ALA A 423 -208.00 79.37 -6.82
N LYS A 424 -208.15 79.25 -5.49
CA LYS A 424 -209.30 78.60 -4.85
C LYS A 424 -210.51 79.53 -4.68
N GLN A 425 -210.32 80.86 -4.70
CA GLN A 425 -211.39 81.81 -4.39
C GLN A 425 -212.35 82.05 -5.56
N ASP A 426 -211.86 82.05 -6.80
CA ASP A 426 -212.69 82.37 -7.97
C ASP A 426 -213.53 81.18 -8.47
N ALA A 427 -213.08 79.95 -8.24
CA ALA A 427 -213.78 78.74 -8.69
C ALA A 427 -215.21 78.62 -8.14
N LEU A 428 -215.46 79.12 -6.92
CA LEU A 428 -216.76 79.02 -6.25
C LEU A 428 -217.82 80.01 -6.79
N LYS A 429 -217.43 81.06 -7.53
CA LYS A 429 -218.37 82.08 -8.03
C LYS A 429 -219.15 81.65 -9.28
N VAL A 430 -218.66 80.65 -10.03
CA VAL A 430 -219.09 80.44 -11.42
C VAL A 430 -220.14 79.34 -11.61
N GLU A 431 -220.18 78.31 -10.76
CA GLU A 431 -220.98 77.11 -11.06
C GLU A 431 -222.51 77.27 -10.91
N PHE A 432 -223.00 78.20 -10.07
CA PHE A 432 -224.44 78.44 -9.88
C PHE A 432 -225.13 79.17 -11.04
N SER A 433 -224.38 79.91 -11.88
CA SER A 433 -224.96 80.83 -12.87
C SER A 433 -225.66 80.17 -14.08
N THR A 434 -225.52 78.85 -14.27
CA THR A 434 -225.94 78.19 -15.52
C THR A 434 -227.19 77.33 -15.44
N TYR A 435 -227.66 76.91 -14.26
CA TYR A 435 -228.76 75.94 -14.15
C TYR A 435 -230.16 76.51 -14.43
N THR A 436 -230.31 77.84 -14.49
CA THR A 436 -231.62 78.49 -14.63
C THR A 436 -231.93 79.04 -16.02
N ARG A 437 -230.94 79.16 -16.93
CA ARG A 437 -231.20 79.73 -18.29
C ARG A 437 -231.78 78.72 -19.29
N THR A 438 -231.65 77.42 -19.04
CA THR A 438 -232.18 76.35 -19.91
C THR A 438 -233.68 76.07 -19.72
N LEU A 439 -234.46 77.03 -19.22
CA LEU A 439 -235.88 76.85 -18.86
C LEU A 439 -236.84 77.91 -19.44
N HIS A 440 -236.40 78.79 -20.36
CA HIS A 440 -237.24 79.94 -20.77
C HIS A 440 -237.20 80.39 -22.25
N GLU A 441 -236.33 79.85 -23.12
CA GLU A 441 -236.18 80.38 -24.50
C GLU A 441 -236.72 79.44 -25.62
N THR A 442 -237.53 78.41 -25.30
CA THR A 442 -238.20 77.56 -26.33
C THR A 442 -239.65 77.19 -26.00
N GLU A 443 -240.47 78.16 -25.57
CA GLU A 443 -241.94 77.98 -25.52
C GLU A 443 -242.71 78.87 -26.52
N GLN A 444 -242.06 79.86 -27.17
CA GLN A 444 -242.73 80.81 -28.07
C GLN A 444 -241.93 81.21 -29.32
N ALA A 445 -242.07 80.43 -30.41
CA ALA A 445 -242.17 80.89 -31.81
C ALA A 445 -242.20 79.66 -32.75
N LEU A 446 -243.23 79.51 -33.60
CA LEU A 446 -243.46 78.28 -34.36
C LEU A 446 -244.14 78.52 -35.70
N ASN A 447 -243.50 78.08 -36.80
CA ASN A 447 -243.95 78.17 -38.21
C ASN A 447 -244.05 79.63 -38.73
N TRP A 448 -244.18 79.98 -40.03
CA TRP A 448 -244.79 79.31 -41.20
C TRP A 448 -243.79 78.82 -42.28
N ALA A 449 -244.31 78.20 -43.35
CA ALA A 449 -243.61 77.15 -44.11
C ALA A 449 -243.00 77.56 -45.47
N HIS A 450 -241.84 76.95 -45.78
CA HIS A 450 -241.08 76.99 -47.05
C HIS A 450 -240.49 78.35 -47.47
N GLY A 451 -239.35 78.43 -48.18
CA GLY A 451 -238.45 77.40 -48.72
C GLY A 451 -237.47 78.05 -49.73
N VAL A 452 -237.21 77.40 -50.89
CA VAL A 452 -236.83 78.05 -52.18
C VAL A 452 -235.39 78.64 -52.26
N ARG A 453 -234.59 78.63 -53.34
CA ARG A 453 -234.47 77.98 -54.71
C ARG A 453 -233.06 78.36 -55.27
N LEU A 454 -232.44 77.78 -56.33
CA LEU A 454 -232.43 76.45 -57.01
C LEU A 454 -231.40 76.52 -58.20
N ARG A 455 -231.09 75.37 -58.86
CA ARG A 455 -230.59 75.22 -60.27
C ARG A 455 -229.14 75.61 -60.61
N GLU A 456 -228.44 75.12 -61.65
CA GLU A 456 -228.48 74.02 -62.67
C GLU A 456 -227.05 74.06 -63.30
N GLN A 457 -226.34 73.10 -63.94
CA GLN A 457 -226.40 71.70 -64.48
C GLN A 457 -224.89 71.30 -64.71
N ASP A 458 -224.33 70.16 -65.20
CA ASP A 458 -224.65 68.77 -65.62
C ASP A 458 -223.26 68.08 -65.97
N LEU A 459 -223.00 66.78 -66.23
CA LEU A 459 -223.69 65.46 -66.17
C LEU A 459 -222.65 64.28 -66.37
N LEU A 460 -223.04 63.02 -66.07
CA LEU A 460 -222.47 61.71 -66.54
C LEU A 460 -220.99 61.32 -66.15
N THR A 461 -220.62 60.10 -65.70
CA THR A 461 -221.35 58.84 -65.39
C THR A 461 -220.54 57.84 -64.53
N GLN A 462 -221.26 56.88 -63.89
CA GLN A 462 -220.92 55.47 -63.53
C GLN A 462 -220.35 55.07 -62.14
N GLU A 463 -221.20 54.30 -61.43
CA GLU A 463 -220.91 53.03 -60.72
C GLU A 463 -220.10 52.94 -59.41
N MET A 464 -220.53 53.67 -58.38
CA MET A 464 -221.28 53.09 -57.23
C MET A 464 -221.38 54.09 -56.07
N GLU A 465 -222.10 55.19 -56.31
CA GLU A 465 -222.20 56.31 -55.37
C GLU A 465 -223.67 56.62 -55.03
N ASN A 466 -223.99 56.84 -53.75
CA ASN A 466 -224.64 58.07 -53.26
C ASN A 466 -225.08 57.97 -51.78
N GLN A 467 -224.87 59.08 -51.06
CA GLN A 467 -225.21 59.37 -49.65
C GLN A 467 -224.15 59.05 -48.57
N ILE A 468 -222.91 59.51 -48.79
CA ILE A 468 -221.85 59.55 -47.77
C ILE A 468 -221.48 61.02 -47.45
N MET A 469 -222.47 61.73 -46.93
CA MET A 469 -222.32 62.95 -46.12
C MET A 469 -223.28 62.82 -44.94
N ALA A 470 -222.85 63.24 -43.75
CA ALA A 470 -223.56 63.17 -42.47
C ALA A 470 -223.86 61.76 -41.87
N LYS A 471 -222.92 61.25 -41.07
CA LYS A 471 -223.15 60.59 -39.75
C LYS A 471 -221.82 60.33 -39.01
N LEU A 472 -221.80 60.60 -37.69
CA LEU A 472 -221.09 59.89 -36.57
C LEU A 472 -219.61 59.49 -36.78
N GLN A 473 -218.59 59.79 -35.94
CA GLN A 473 -218.42 60.35 -34.57
C GLN A 473 -217.00 61.00 -34.50
N ASP A 474 -216.63 61.98 -33.65
CA ASP A 474 -217.40 62.78 -32.67
C ASP A 474 -216.81 64.21 -32.47
N LYS A 475 -217.59 65.08 -31.83
CA LYS A 475 -217.55 66.57 -31.84
C LYS A 475 -216.32 67.36 -31.30
N GLN A 476 -215.99 68.43 -32.03
CA GLN A 476 -216.26 69.87 -31.75
C GLN A 476 -216.64 70.40 -30.32
N MET A 477 -216.31 71.68 -30.06
CA MET A 477 -216.91 72.66 -29.10
C MET A 477 -216.60 72.63 -27.58
N SER A 478 -215.94 73.71 -27.13
CA SER A 478 -216.37 74.63 -26.04
C SER A 478 -216.45 74.20 -24.55
N ASN A 479 -216.59 75.21 -23.69
CA ASN A 479 -217.29 75.20 -22.39
C ASN A 479 -216.66 74.57 -21.13
N LYS A 480 -217.43 74.69 -20.04
CA LYS A 480 -217.10 74.42 -18.63
C LYS A 480 -216.70 72.96 -18.35
N ALA A 481 -215.78 72.82 -17.39
CA ALA A 481 -215.75 71.75 -16.39
C ALA A 481 -215.79 70.27 -16.84
N ALA A 482 -214.63 69.73 -17.21
CA ALA A 482 -214.19 68.38 -16.84
C ALA A 482 -212.64 68.36 -16.79
N LYS A 483 -212.00 69.06 -15.84
CA LYS A 483 -211.73 68.63 -14.45
C LYS A 483 -210.98 67.29 -14.36
N TYR A 484 -209.74 67.38 -13.86
CA TYR A 484 -208.95 66.40 -13.10
C TYR A 484 -209.36 64.92 -13.13
N PHE A 485 -208.42 64.03 -13.50
CA PHE A 485 -207.57 63.33 -12.52
C PHE A 485 -206.23 62.84 -13.16
N SER A 486 -205.24 62.51 -12.31
CA SER A 486 -203.92 61.89 -12.59
C SER A 486 -202.84 62.63 -13.42
N GLN A 487 -201.79 63.09 -12.70
CA GLN A 487 -200.35 62.77 -12.91
C GLN A 487 -199.56 63.33 -14.12
N LEU A 488 -199.27 64.63 -14.04
CA LEU A 488 -197.92 65.26 -14.15
C LEU A 488 -196.72 64.40 -14.65
N ALA A 489 -196.15 64.73 -15.82
CA ALA A 489 -194.74 64.45 -16.19
C ALA A 489 -194.22 65.29 -17.38
N ALA A 490 -192.88 65.34 -17.54
CA ALA A 490 -192.06 65.61 -18.74
C ALA A 490 -192.09 66.98 -19.48
N LYS A 491 -190.94 67.70 -19.47
CA LYS A 491 -190.44 68.57 -20.57
C LYS A 491 -188.94 68.93 -20.42
N LEU A 492 -188.38 69.69 -21.38
CA LEU A 492 -186.94 69.79 -21.70
C LEU A 492 -186.32 71.21 -21.58
N GLN A 493 -184.98 71.22 -21.39
CA GLN A 493 -183.97 72.16 -21.98
C GLN A 493 -183.68 73.55 -21.36
N ARG A 494 -182.40 73.95 -21.56
CA ARG A 494 -181.69 75.26 -21.39
C ARG A 494 -181.11 75.60 -19.99
N ARG A 495 -180.06 76.44 -19.80
CA ARG A 495 -178.85 76.92 -20.57
C ARG A 495 -178.57 78.43 -20.36
N LYS A 496 -177.45 78.74 -19.68
CA LYS A 496 -176.78 80.06 -19.49
C LYS A 496 -177.52 81.12 -18.64
N MET A 497 -176.72 81.77 -17.78
CA MET A 497 -177.11 82.70 -16.69
C MET A 497 -178.05 82.06 -15.65
N ASP A 498 -177.87 82.28 -14.34
CA ASP A 498 -176.81 83.01 -13.65
C ASP A 498 -176.51 82.39 -12.28
N LEU A 499 -175.55 82.98 -11.55
CA LEU A 499 -175.30 82.85 -10.11
C LEU A 499 -176.12 81.82 -9.34
N VAL A 500 -175.45 80.75 -8.90
CA VAL A 500 -175.56 80.18 -7.55
C VAL A 500 -176.99 79.73 -7.16
N LEU A 501 -177.20 78.40 -7.20
CA LEU A 501 -178.33 77.59 -6.66
C LEU A 501 -179.48 77.23 -7.66
N GLU A 502 -180.46 76.33 -7.39
CA GLU A 502 -180.75 75.51 -6.20
C GLU A 502 -181.53 74.18 -6.43
N ASN A 503 -181.05 73.09 -5.80
CA ASN A 503 -181.70 71.87 -5.22
C ASN A 503 -182.98 71.22 -5.79
N ASP A 504 -183.20 69.90 -5.74
CA ASP A 504 -182.57 68.65 -5.23
C ASP A 504 -183.72 67.76 -4.67
N MET A 505 -184.79 68.39 -4.15
CA MET A 505 -186.01 67.74 -3.64
C MET A 505 -186.92 67.11 -4.72
N ALA A 506 -186.36 66.27 -5.59
CA ALA A 506 -187.09 65.37 -6.47
C ALA A 506 -186.45 63.98 -6.68
N GLN A 507 -185.30 63.67 -6.06
CA GLN A 507 -184.70 62.31 -6.06
C GLN A 507 -185.65 61.24 -5.48
N ALA A 508 -186.41 61.59 -4.45
CA ALA A 508 -186.59 60.67 -3.33
C ALA A 508 -187.61 59.53 -3.50
N THR A 509 -188.69 59.68 -4.27
CA THR A 509 -189.90 58.84 -4.06
C THR A 509 -190.00 57.57 -4.89
N LEU A 510 -189.43 57.50 -6.12
CA LEU A 510 -189.56 56.30 -6.95
C LEU A 510 -188.58 55.18 -6.58
N ASP A 511 -187.34 55.52 -6.20
CA ASP A 511 -186.32 54.52 -5.86
C ASP A 511 -186.60 53.77 -4.54
N ILE A 512 -187.33 54.38 -3.60
CA ILE A 512 -187.75 53.75 -2.33
C ILE A 512 -188.61 52.50 -2.58
N THR A 513 -189.59 52.59 -3.48
CA THR A 513 -190.48 51.45 -3.76
C THR A 513 -189.75 50.30 -4.46
N ARG A 514 -188.80 50.64 -5.35
CA ARG A 514 -188.02 49.67 -6.13
C ARG A 514 -186.96 48.95 -5.30
N THR A 515 -186.40 49.59 -4.27
CA THR A 515 -185.39 49.00 -3.38
C THR A 515 -185.99 48.04 -2.35
N SER A 516 -187.14 48.39 -1.75
CA SER A 516 -187.83 47.56 -0.75
C SER A 516 -188.17 46.15 -1.26
N CYS A 517 -188.72 46.04 -2.48
CA CYS A 517 -189.09 44.75 -3.08
C CYS A 517 -187.88 43.82 -3.29
N ARG A 518 -186.67 44.36 -3.52
CA ARG A 518 -185.45 43.58 -3.76
C ARG A 518 -184.88 42.93 -2.49
N LEU A 519 -185.08 43.53 -1.31
CA LEU A 519 -184.59 42.98 -0.04
C LEU A 519 -185.32 41.68 0.35
N ASN A 520 -186.64 41.62 0.18
CA ASN A 520 -187.43 40.43 0.53
C ASN A 520 -187.07 39.17 -0.30
N MET A 521 -186.49 39.32 -1.48
CA MET A 521 -186.02 38.19 -2.29
C MET A 521 -184.70 37.60 -1.75
N LEU A 522 -183.76 38.46 -1.33
CA LEU A 522 -182.46 38.04 -0.79
C LEU A 522 -182.57 37.35 0.58
N GLN A 523 -183.61 37.71 1.36
CA GLN A 523 -183.91 37.06 2.64
C GLN A 523 -184.22 35.56 2.49
N LYS A 524 -184.86 35.14 1.38
CA LYS A 524 -185.22 33.74 1.14
C LYS A 524 -184.02 32.88 0.77
N THR A 525 -183.18 33.35 -0.15
CA THR A 525 -182.02 32.60 -0.67
C THR A 525 -180.99 32.23 0.41
N LEU A 526 -180.87 33.04 1.48
CA LEU A 526 -180.03 32.69 2.63
C LEU A 526 -180.57 31.47 3.41
N SER A 527 -181.89 31.32 3.51
CA SER A 527 -182.54 30.22 4.26
C SER A 527 -182.54 28.86 3.55
N GLU A 528 -181.99 28.81 2.33
CA GLU A 528 -181.87 27.61 1.51
C GLU A 528 -180.44 27.06 1.61
N LEU A 529 -179.42 27.91 1.46
CA LEU A 529 -178.01 27.57 1.65
C LEU A 529 -177.71 26.98 3.05
N ASP A 530 -178.35 27.52 4.09
CA ASP A 530 -178.18 27.07 5.48
C ASP A 530 -178.61 25.60 5.68
N LYS A 531 -179.54 25.10 4.86
CA LYS A 531 -179.99 23.69 4.89
C LYS A 531 -179.01 22.76 4.19
N GLU A 532 -178.39 23.22 3.11
CA GLU A 532 -177.35 22.45 2.39
C GLU A 532 -176.11 22.26 3.27
N MET A 533 -175.70 23.29 4.00
CA MET A 533 -174.55 23.25 4.91
C MET A 533 -174.71 22.18 6.01
N ASN A 534 -175.90 22.04 6.58
CA ASN A 534 -176.21 21.02 7.60
C ASN A 534 -176.13 19.59 7.02
N ASN A 535 -176.63 19.36 5.80
CA ASN A 535 -176.59 18.04 5.14
C ASN A 535 -175.15 17.56 4.88
N ILE A 536 -174.21 18.47 4.61
CA ILE A 536 -172.79 18.15 4.39
C ILE A 536 -172.13 17.69 5.71
N ASN A 537 -172.41 18.38 6.82
CA ASN A 537 -171.85 18.07 8.14
C ASN A 537 -172.23 16.64 8.62
N ASP A 538 -173.44 16.21 8.28
CA ASP A 538 -173.98 14.89 8.59
C ASP A 538 -173.25 13.75 7.83
N MET A 539 -172.70 14.03 6.64
CA MET A 539 -171.87 13.08 5.90
C MET A 539 -170.45 12.97 6.48
N ILE A 540 -169.87 14.09 6.91
CA ILE A 540 -168.52 14.13 7.52
C ILE A 540 -168.49 13.22 8.77
N SER A 541 -169.44 13.41 9.69
CA SER A 541 -169.56 12.60 10.92
C SER A 541 -169.60 11.09 10.65
N ARG A 542 -170.24 10.64 9.56
CA ARG A 542 -170.29 9.22 9.20
C ARG A 542 -168.92 8.68 8.79
N SER A 543 -168.16 9.47 8.01
CA SER A 543 -166.82 9.10 7.54
C SER A 543 -165.80 8.93 8.67
N GLU A 544 -165.86 9.77 9.71
CA GLU A 544 -164.97 9.69 10.86
C GLU A 544 -165.15 8.37 11.65
N THR A 545 -166.40 7.90 11.77
CA THR A 545 -166.68 6.60 12.43
C THR A 545 -166.18 5.38 11.66
N GLU A 546 -165.93 5.48 10.36
CA GLU A 546 -165.23 4.43 9.59
C GLU A 546 -163.72 4.45 9.84
N ILE A 547 -163.12 5.64 9.88
CA ILE A 547 -161.67 5.82 10.09
C ILE A 547 -161.27 5.20 11.44
N ALA A 548 -162.03 5.49 12.51
CA ALA A 548 -161.80 4.91 13.84
C ALA A 548 -161.82 3.36 13.84
N LYS A 549 -162.73 2.73 13.09
CA LYS A 549 -162.82 1.27 12.95
C LYS A 549 -161.62 0.68 12.20
N ARG A 550 -161.06 1.39 11.22
CA ARG A 550 -159.88 0.94 10.45
C ARG A 550 -158.60 1.02 11.30
N SER A 551 -158.43 2.06 12.12
CA SER A 551 -157.27 2.18 13.03
C SER A 551 -157.15 1.00 14.00
N LEU A 552 -158.25 0.60 14.66
CA LEU A 552 -158.29 -0.58 15.55
C LEU A 552 -157.94 -1.91 14.86
N LEU A 553 -158.12 -2.01 13.54
CA LEU A 553 -157.72 -3.19 12.77
C LEU A 553 -156.20 -3.20 12.48
N ILE A 554 -155.61 -2.02 12.30
CA ILE A 554 -154.17 -1.84 12.03
C ILE A 554 -153.35 -2.22 13.27
N GLU A 555 -153.72 -1.74 14.46
CA GLU A 555 -153.05 -2.09 15.72
C GLU A 555 -152.99 -3.60 15.95
N ARG A 556 -154.10 -4.30 15.70
CA ARG A 556 -154.19 -5.77 15.81
C ARG A 556 -153.24 -6.48 14.84
N LYS A 557 -153.04 -5.97 13.62
CA LYS A 557 -152.04 -6.52 12.69
C LYS A 557 -150.61 -6.17 13.08
N GLN A 558 -150.36 -4.97 13.63
CA GLN A 558 -149.04 -4.56 14.09
C GLN A 558 -148.54 -5.45 15.25
N GLY A 559 -149.43 -5.83 16.17
CA GLY A 559 -149.12 -6.79 17.24
C GLY A 559 -148.66 -8.16 16.73
N VAL A 560 -149.23 -8.64 15.61
CA VAL A 560 -148.84 -9.90 14.96
C VAL A 560 -147.47 -9.78 14.28
N ILE A 561 -147.18 -8.66 13.62
CA ILE A 561 -145.86 -8.40 12.99
C ILE A 561 -144.76 -8.40 14.05
N ASN A 562 -144.98 -7.74 15.19
CA ASN A 562 -144.01 -7.67 16.29
C ASN A 562 -143.68 -9.06 16.89
N LEU A 563 -144.64 -10.01 16.87
CA LEU A 563 -144.42 -11.39 17.29
C LEU A 563 -143.56 -12.20 16.31
N PHE A 564 -143.65 -11.92 15.00
CA PHE A 564 -142.79 -12.57 14.00
C PHE A 564 -141.37 -12.00 14.00
N ASN A 565 -141.21 -10.67 14.12
CA ASN A 565 -139.89 -10.03 14.19
C ASN A 565 -139.06 -10.57 15.37
N LYS A 566 -139.65 -10.71 16.57
CA LYS A 566 -138.96 -11.32 17.73
C LYS A 566 -138.52 -12.77 17.51
N LYS A 567 -139.23 -13.56 16.68
CA LYS A 567 -138.77 -14.91 16.31
C LYS A 567 -137.59 -14.87 15.34
N MET A 568 -137.55 -13.88 14.44
CA MET A 568 -136.47 -13.70 13.49
C MET A 568 -135.18 -13.23 14.17
N GLU A 569 -135.27 -12.28 15.11
CA GLU A 569 -134.13 -11.79 15.91
C GLU A 569 -133.48 -12.92 16.74
N MET A 570 -134.25 -13.83 17.33
CA MET A 570 -133.71 -15.00 18.04
C MET A 570 -132.91 -15.93 17.11
N MET A 571 -133.41 -16.20 15.90
CA MET A 571 -132.72 -17.04 14.91
C MET A 571 -131.40 -16.41 14.44
N ILE A 572 -131.39 -15.09 14.23
CA ILE A 572 -130.19 -14.33 13.83
C ILE A 572 -129.15 -14.30 14.97
N SER A 573 -129.62 -14.08 16.21
CA SER A 573 -128.75 -14.03 17.40
C SER A 573 -128.02 -15.36 17.66
N GLN A 574 -128.66 -16.50 17.38
CA GLN A 574 -128.04 -17.83 17.51
C GLN A 574 -127.03 -18.16 16.41
N ARG A 575 -126.88 -17.33 15.37
CA ARG A 575 -125.98 -17.56 14.21
C ARG A 575 -124.89 -16.51 14.00
N GLY A 576 -124.69 -15.59 14.94
CA GLY A 576 -123.52 -14.69 14.91
C GLY A 576 -123.64 -13.48 13.97
N GLY A 577 -124.85 -13.10 13.56
CA GLY A 577 -125.13 -11.74 13.06
C GLY A 577 -124.94 -11.45 11.56
N GLN A 578 -124.49 -12.40 10.73
CA GLN A 578 -124.54 -12.28 9.27
C GLN A 578 -124.69 -13.64 8.60
N GLU A 579 -125.57 -13.75 7.62
CA GLU A 579 -125.64 -14.92 6.73
C GLU A 579 -124.59 -14.78 5.63
N LEU A 580 -123.61 -15.68 5.64
CA LEU A 580 -122.64 -15.88 4.54
C LEU A 580 -122.74 -17.34 4.10
N GLY A 581 -122.67 -17.57 2.78
CA GLY A 581 -122.68 -18.91 2.21
C GLY A 581 -121.39 -19.69 2.54
N PRO A 582 -121.41 -21.03 2.62
CA PRO A 582 -120.21 -21.84 2.86
C PRO A 582 -119.06 -21.52 1.90
N LEU A 583 -119.39 -21.30 0.62
CA LEU A 583 -118.44 -20.91 -0.43
C LEU A 583 -117.78 -19.54 -0.16
N GLU A 584 -118.48 -18.59 0.45
CA GLU A 584 -117.91 -17.27 0.79
C GLU A 584 -116.94 -17.37 1.97
N VAL A 585 -117.16 -18.32 2.88
CA VAL A 585 -116.23 -18.64 3.96
C VAL A 585 -114.98 -19.34 3.41
N GLU A 586 -115.12 -20.26 2.46
CA GLU A 586 -113.99 -20.88 1.77
C GLU A 586 -113.21 -19.89 0.90
N ILE A 587 -113.88 -19.00 0.15
CA ILE A 587 -113.23 -17.91 -0.59
C ILE A 587 -112.45 -17.00 0.38
N LYS A 588 -113.05 -16.56 1.49
CA LYS A 588 -112.33 -15.73 2.49
C LYS A 588 -111.15 -16.45 3.13
N LYS A 589 -111.21 -17.78 3.30
CA LYS A 589 -110.09 -18.60 3.76
C LYS A 589 -108.97 -18.70 2.71
N LEU A 590 -109.32 -18.98 1.46
CA LEU A 590 -108.37 -19.06 0.35
C LEU A 590 -107.71 -17.71 0.07
N SER A 591 -108.45 -16.60 0.08
CA SER A 591 -107.89 -15.26 -0.05
C SER A 591 -106.88 -14.96 1.05
N LYS A 592 -107.18 -15.29 2.32
CA LYS A 592 -106.19 -15.16 3.41
C LYS A 592 -104.94 -16.01 3.20
N GLN A 593 -105.08 -17.26 2.76
CA GLN A 593 -103.93 -18.11 2.46
C GLN A 593 -103.11 -17.55 1.30
N ILE A 594 -103.75 -16.99 0.27
CA ILE A 594 -103.09 -16.29 -0.84
C ILE A 594 -102.38 -15.01 -0.35
N GLU A 595 -102.98 -14.24 0.55
CA GLU A 595 -102.36 -13.06 1.19
C GLU A 595 -101.14 -13.45 2.04
N GLU A 596 -101.25 -14.53 2.83
CA GLU A 596 -100.16 -15.09 3.63
C GLU A 596 -99.00 -15.58 2.74
N TYR A 597 -99.28 -16.37 1.70
CA TYR A 597 -98.27 -16.78 0.73
C TYR A 597 -97.66 -15.60 -0.04
N ASN A 598 -98.44 -14.58 -0.43
CA ASN A 598 -97.91 -13.38 -1.06
C ASN A 598 -96.99 -12.59 -0.12
N LEU A 599 -97.34 -12.48 1.17
CA LEU A 599 -96.48 -11.85 2.17
C LEU A 599 -95.18 -12.64 2.36
N ASP A 600 -95.21 -13.97 2.36
CA ASP A 600 -94.01 -14.81 2.43
C ASP A 600 -93.16 -14.75 1.17
N VAL A 601 -93.76 -14.71 -0.03
CA VAL A 601 -93.06 -14.43 -1.29
C VAL A 601 -92.41 -13.04 -1.24
N MET A 602 -93.08 -12.01 -0.73
CA MET A 602 -92.47 -10.69 -0.56
C MET A 602 -91.33 -10.68 0.48
N LYS A 603 -91.42 -11.47 1.56
CA LYS A 603 -90.31 -11.64 2.53
C LYS A 603 -89.12 -12.33 1.86
N LEU A 604 -89.35 -13.43 1.15
CA LEU A 604 -88.33 -14.20 0.41
C LEU A 604 -87.68 -13.36 -0.69
N GLN A 605 -88.45 -12.58 -1.46
CA GLN A 605 -87.93 -11.70 -2.49
C GLN A 605 -87.09 -10.55 -1.89
N LYS A 606 -87.53 -9.96 -0.77
CA LYS A 606 -86.73 -8.96 -0.03
C LYS A 606 -85.45 -9.56 0.56
N PHE A 607 -85.49 -10.81 1.02
CA PHE A 607 -84.32 -11.53 1.53
C PHE A 607 -83.34 -11.88 0.41
N TRP A 608 -83.83 -12.38 -0.73
CA TRP A 608 -83.04 -12.63 -1.93
C TRP A 608 -82.38 -11.36 -2.47
N LEU A 609 -83.10 -10.23 -2.51
CA LEU A 609 -82.52 -8.93 -2.92
C LEU A 609 -81.45 -8.42 -1.93
N LYS A 610 -81.52 -8.76 -0.64
CA LYS A 610 -80.44 -8.49 0.32
C LYS A 610 -79.22 -9.36 0.01
N LEU A 611 -79.41 -10.69 -0.09
CA LEU A 611 -78.34 -11.63 -0.45
C LEU A 611 -77.70 -11.29 -1.79
N GLN A 612 -78.46 -10.83 -2.79
CA GLN A 612 -77.93 -10.39 -4.08
C GLN A 612 -77.09 -9.11 -3.94
N LYS A 613 -77.51 -8.14 -3.12
CA LYS A 613 -76.70 -6.94 -2.83
C LYS A 613 -75.43 -7.27 -2.04
N GLU A 614 -75.51 -8.18 -1.09
CA GLU A 614 -74.36 -8.68 -0.32
C GLU A 614 -73.40 -9.46 -1.22
N LEU A 615 -73.90 -10.32 -2.13
CA LEU A 615 -73.11 -11.00 -3.15
C LEU A 615 -72.39 -10.00 -4.07
N VAL A 616 -73.11 -9.00 -4.60
CA VAL A 616 -72.53 -7.96 -5.47
C VAL A 616 -71.47 -7.13 -4.74
N LYS A 617 -71.70 -6.79 -3.47
CA LYS A 617 -70.71 -6.12 -2.62
C LYS A 617 -69.47 -6.99 -2.40
N LEU A 618 -69.65 -8.26 -2.06
CA LEU A 618 -68.55 -9.23 -1.87
C LEU A 618 -67.78 -9.51 -3.18
N THR A 619 -68.42 -9.46 -4.36
CA THR A 619 -67.70 -9.54 -5.64
C THR A 619 -66.89 -8.27 -5.92
N GLY A 620 -67.42 -7.08 -5.60
CA GLY A 620 -66.66 -5.83 -5.71
C GLY A 620 -65.45 -5.81 -4.77
N GLU A 621 -65.64 -6.17 -3.50
CA GLU A 621 -64.56 -6.31 -2.52
C GLU A 621 -63.52 -7.36 -2.95
N ARG A 622 -63.95 -8.47 -3.56
CA ARG A 622 -63.06 -9.47 -4.15
C ARG A 622 -62.26 -8.90 -5.32
N GLU A 623 -62.86 -8.09 -6.18
CA GLU A 623 -62.19 -7.48 -7.33
C GLU A 623 -61.16 -6.42 -6.87
N GLU A 624 -61.48 -5.60 -5.88
CA GLU A 624 -60.53 -4.70 -5.21
C GLU A 624 -59.38 -5.47 -4.53
N GLN A 625 -59.67 -6.59 -3.87
CA GLN A 625 -58.67 -7.50 -3.30
C GLN A 625 -57.78 -8.15 -4.37
N LEU A 626 -58.31 -8.48 -5.55
CA LEU A 626 -57.53 -9.01 -6.66
C LEU A 626 -56.61 -7.93 -7.29
N VAL A 627 -57.12 -6.71 -7.49
CA VAL A 627 -56.32 -5.58 -8.00
C VAL A 627 -55.19 -5.22 -7.03
N SER A 628 -55.49 -5.16 -5.73
CA SER A 628 -54.47 -4.90 -4.70
C SER A 628 -53.47 -6.07 -4.56
N LEU A 629 -53.90 -7.33 -4.69
CA LEU A 629 -52.99 -8.48 -4.78
C LEU A 629 -52.04 -8.36 -5.97
N ASP A 630 -52.52 -7.99 -7.15
CA ASP A 630 -51.68 -7.84 -8.35
C ASP A 630 -50.73 -6.64 -8.25
N MET A 631 -51.13 -5.56 -7.57
CA MET A 631 -50.23 -4.46 -7.23
C MET A 631 -49.15 -4.91 -6.22
N LEU A 632 -49.50 -5.72 -5.21
CA LEU A 632 -48.54 -6.30 -4.27
C LEU A 632 -47.59 -7.30 -4.94
N LYS A 633 -48.06 -8.12 -5.90
CA LYS A 633 -47.19 -8.98 -6.73
C LYS A 633 -46.22 -8.16 -7.57
N LYS A 634 -46.68 -7.07 -8.20
CA LYS A 634 -45.83 -6.14 -8.96
C LYS A 634 -44.77 -5.49 -8.05
N GLN A 635 -45.16 -5.00 -6.88
CA GLN A 635 -44.22 -4.46 -5.88
C GLN A 635 -43.22 -5.53 -5.41
N SER A 636 -43.67 -6.75 -5.11
CA SER A 636 -42.82 -7.87 -4.70
C SER A 636 -41.78 -8.25 -5.77
N THR A 637 -42.20 -8.36 -7.04
CA THR A 637 -41.26 -8.65 -8.15
C THR A 637 -40.27 -7.50 -8.38
N ILE A 638 -40.69 -6.23 -8.25
CA ILE A 638 -39.79 -5.06 -8.30
C ILE A 638 -38.78 -5.10 -7.14
N MET A 639 -39.22 -5.42 -5.91
CA MET A 639 -38.33 -5.52 -4.75
C MET A 639 -37.36 -6.70 -4.88
N GLN A 640 -37.80 -7.84 -5.39
CA GLN A 640 -36.94 -9.00 -5.67
C GLN A 640 -35.92 -8.69 -6.78
N GLN A 641 -36.30 -7.97 -7.84
CA GLN A 641 -35.33 -7.49 -8.84
C GLN A 641 -34.34 -6.47 -8.26
N LYS A 642 -34.79 -5.54 -7.41
CA LYS A 642 -33.90 -4.60 -6.71
C LYS A 642 -32.92 -5.36 -5.80
N LYS A 643 -33.40 -6.34 -5.05
CA LYS A 643 -32.58 -7.24 -4.22
C LYS A 643 -31.51 -7.93 -5.06
N VAL A 644 -31.87 -8.63 -6.13
CA VAL A 644 -30.92 -9.33 -7.02
C VAL A 644 -29.89 -8.36 -7.62
N ARG A 645 -30.29 -7.14 -8.03
CA ARG A 645 -29.36 -6.11 -8.51
C ARG A 645 -28.38 -5.63 -7.44
N MET A 646 -28.81 -5.53 -6.17
CA MET A 646 -27.93 -5.16 -5.05
C MET A 646 -27.02 -6.32 -4.63
N GLU A 647 -27.53 -7.56 -4.60
CA GLU A 647 -26.72 -8.76 -4.35
C GLU A 647 -25.65 -8.93 -5.44
N SER A 648 -26.00 -8.70 -6.70
CA SER A 648 -25.07 -8.73 -7.85
C SER A 648 -24.01 -7.61 -7.81
N LYS A 649 -24.20 -6.52 -7.06
CA LYS A 649 -23.17 -5.49 -6.79
C LYS A 649 -22.33 -5.84 -5.56
N CYS A 650 -22.97 -6.37 -4.52
CA CYS A 650 -22.29 -6.79 -3.30
C CYS A 650 -21.36 -8.00 -3.51
N CYS A 651 -21.60 -8.83 -4.54
CA CYS A 651 -20.71 -9.93 -4.89
C CYS A 651 -19.30 -9.51 -5.34
N PRO A 652 -19.10 -8.62 -6.35
CA PRO A 652 -17.77 -8.12 -6.70
C PRO A 652 -17.13 -7.32 -5.56
N GLU A 653 -17.87 -6.45 -4.86
CA GLU A 653 -17.38 -5.72 -3.68
C GLU A 653 -16.79 -6.67 -2.61
N LYS A 654 -17.46 -7.81 -2.35
CA LYS A 654 -16.98 -8.87 -1.43
C LYS A 654 -15.82 -9.70 -1.97
N ASN A 655 -15.54 -9.68 -3.28
CA ASN A 655 -14.38 -10.32 -3.86
C ASN A 655 -13.18 -9.36 -3.83
N GLU A 656 -13.38 -8.09 -4.19
CA GLU A 656 -12.39 -7.02 -4.00
C GLU A 656 -11.95 -6.92 -2.53
N GLN A 657 -12.89 -6.99 -1.57
CA GLN A 657 -12.53 -7.06 -0.15
C GLN A 657 -11.62 -8.26 0.18
N LYS A 658 -11.94 -9.47 -0.32
CA LYS A 658 -11.09 -10.66 -0.10
C LYS A 658 -9.73 -10.53 -0.77
N ASP A 659 -9.65 -9.83 -1.90
CA ASP A 659 -8.39 -9.61 -2.60
C ASP A 659 -7.54 -8.56 -1.89
N ILE A 660 -8.15 -7.50 -1.36
CA ILE A 660 -7.50 -6.57 -0.43
C ILE A 660 -7.03 -7.30 0.83
N GLU A 661 -7.85 -8.15 1.45
CA GLU A 661 -7.46 -8.97 2.61
C GLU A 661 -6.30 -9.94 2.28
N ARG A 662 -6.26 -10.51 1.06
CA ARG A 662 -5.14 -11.33 0.58
C ARG A 662 -3.89 -10.48 0.37
N HIS A 663 -3.99 -9.30 -0.24
CA HIS A 663 -2.87 -8.37 -0.39
C HIS A 663 -2.34 -7.86 0.96
N MET A 664 -3.22 -7.55 1.93
CA MET A 664 -2.82 -7.19 3.29
C MET A 664 -2.10 -8.33 4.00
N LYS A 665 -2.57 -9.58 3.87
CA LYS A 665 -1.86 -10.75 4.42
C LYS A 665 -0.50 -10.98 3.75
N ASN A 666 -0.40 -10.78 2.43
CA ASN A 666 0.88 -10.85 1.73
C ASN A 666 1.84 -9.76 2.21
N MET A 667 1.41 -8.50 2.30
CA MET A 667 2.23 -7.41 2.86
C MET A 667 2.63 -7.65 4.32
N ALA A 668 1.75 -8.24 5.15
CA ALA A 668 2.09 -8.62 6.52
C ALA A 668 3.15 -9.75 6.56
N ASN A 669 3.06 -10.73 5.68
CA ASN A 669 4.06 -11.78 5.53
C ASN A 669 5.40 -11.22 5.03
N ASP A 670 5.39 -10.28 4.08
CA ASP A 670 6.58 -9.62 3.56
C ASP A 670 7.22 -8.70 4.62
N LEU A 671 6.42 -7.96 5.41
CA LEU A 671 6.90 -7.22 6.58
C LEU A 671 7.53 -8.15 7.62
N MET A 672 6.90 -9.29 7.92
CA MET A 672 7.46 -10.29 8.84
C MET A 672 8.77 -10.88 8.31
N LYS A 673 8.86 -11.14 7.00
CA LYS A 673 10.06 -11.61 6.31
C LYS A 673 11.17 -10.56 6.31
N ILE A 674 10.84 -9.29 6.10
CA ILE A 674 11.77 -8.16 6.20
C ILE A 674 12.28 -8.04 7.64
N ASN A 675 11.41 -8.10 8.64
CA ASN A 675 11.81 -8.07 10.05
C ASN A 675 12.70 -9.27 10.43
N LEU A 676 12.42 -10.47 9.92
CA LEU A 676 13.30 -11.64 10.09
C LEU A 676 14.67 -11.47 9.39
N LEU A 677 14.73 -10.76 8.27
CA LEU A 677 16.00 -10.43 7.60
C LEU A 677 16.75 -9.29 8.30
N ILE A 678 16.05 -8.31 8.88
CA ILE A 678 16.63 -7.26 9.73
C ILE A 678 17.24 -7.89 10.99
N ASN A 679 16.49 -8.76 11.69
CA ASN A 679 17.00 -9.46 12.87
C ASN A 679 18.24 -10.30 12.53
N LYS A 680 18.21 -11.07 11.44
CA LYS A 680 19.38 -11.84 10.98
C LYS A 680 20.56 -10.99 10.57
N ASN A 681 20.34 -9.81 9.98
CA ASN A 681 21.41 -8.86 9.70
C ASN A 681 21.94 -8.20 10.98
N GLY A 682 21.11 -8.04 12.01
CA GLY A 682 21.52 -7.64 13.36
C GLY A 682 22.39 -8.72 14.01
N GLU A 683 21.92 -9.96 14.06
CA GLU A 683 22.66 -11.14 14.53
C GLU A 683 24.02 -11.26 13.82
N ASN A 684 24.04 -11.21 12.47
CA ASN A 684 25.27 -11.22 11.68
C ASN A 684 26.18 -10.01 11.98
N SER A 685 25.63 -8.82 12.25
CA SER A 685 26.44 -7.64 12.60
C SER A 685 27.04 -7.77 14.00
N GLU A 686 26.26 -8.25 14.97
CA GLU A 686 26.74 -8.52 16.33
C GLU A 686 27.80 -9.63 16.34
N GLU A 687 27.66 -10.68 15.52
CA GLU A 687 28.70 -11.70 15.32
C GLU A 687 29.97 -11.12 14.67
N LEU A 688 29.83 -10.23 13.67
CA LEU A 688 30.97 -9.56 13.03
C LEU A 688 31.66 -8.57 13.98
N ASP A 689 30.93 -7.81 14.78
CA ASP A 689 31.49 -6.87 15.76
C ASP A 689 32.16 -7.60 16.94
N GLN A 690 31.59 -8.72 17.39
CA GLN A 690 32.25 -9.63 18.34
C GLN A 690 33.52 -10.24 17.73
N GLY A 691 33.46 -10.71 16.48
CA GLY A 691 34.62 -11.24 15.75
C GLY A 691 35.73 -10.19 15.57
N ASN A 692 35.36 -8.96 15.20
CA ASN A 692 36.27 -7.82 15.12
C ASN A 692 36.92 -7.55 16.48
N SER A 693 36.14 -7.49 17.56
CA SER A 693 36.68 -7.26 18.91
C SER A 693 37.61 -8.40 19.36
N ILE A 694 37.33 -9.65 19.01
CA ILE A 694 38.23 -10.79 19.26
C ILE A 694 39.53 -10.63 18.48
N MET A 695 39.47 -10.32 17.18
CA MET A 695 40.64 -10.07 16.34
C MET A 695 41.48 -8.89 16.83
N GLU A 696 40.85 -7.77 17.20
CA GLU A 696 41.54 -6.62 17.82
C GLU A 696 42.27 -7.02 19.11
N ASN A 697 41.61 -7.80 19.98
CA ASN A 697 42.25 -8.32 21.19
C ASN A 697 43.42 -9.25 20.87
N GLU A 698 43.35 -10.05 19.81
CA GLU A 698 44.45 -10.91 19.35
C GLU A 698 45.60 -10.12 18.73
N PHE A 699 45.32 -9.10 17.91
CA PHE A 699 46.34 -8.16 17.43
C PHE A 699 47.02 -7.42 18.60
N VAL A 700 46.27 -6.96 19.61
CA VAL A 700 46.83 -6.32 20.80
C VAL A 700 47.67 -7.31 21.64
N ARG A 701 47.28 -8.58 21.75
CA ARG A 701 48.10 -9.63 22.40
C ARG A 701 49.39 -9.91 21.62
N SER A 702 49.31 -10.00 20.30
CA SER A 702 50.46 -10.25 19.41
C SER A 702 51.42 -9.06 19.40
N LEU A 703 50.91 -7.84 19.38
CA LEU A 703 51.70 -6.61 19.47
C LEU A 703 52.42 -6.56 20.83
N LYS A 704 51.71 -6.84 21.94
CA LYS A 704 52.31 -7.00 23.28
C LYS A 704 53.25 -8.19 23.42
N ALA A 705 53.31 -9.11 22.45
CA ALA A 705 54.34 -10.16 22.40
C ALA A 705 55.59 -9.64 21.69
N ALA A 706 55.43 -9.04 20.51
CA ALA A 706 56.52 -8.40 19.78
C ALA A 706 57.19 -7.26 20.57
N GLU A 707 56.42 -6.48 21.36
CA GLU A 707 56.96 -5.48 22.30
C GLU A 707 57.88 -6.12 23.36
N ARG A 708 57.46 -7.25 23.95
CA ARG A 708 58.27 -7.97 24.95
C ARG A 708 59.52 -8.58 24.33
N GLU A 709 59.39 -9.21 23.16
CA GLU A 709 60.53 -9.73 22.40
C GLU A 709 61.51 -8.61 22.02
N SER A 710 61.01 -7.43 21.63
CA SER A 710 61.85 -6.25 21.37
C SER A 710 62.56 -5.74 22.62
N ILE A 711 61.90 -5.74 23.79
CA ILE A 711 62.52 -5.36 25.07
C ILE A 711 63.59 -6.38 25.45
N GLU A 712 63.32 -7.68 25.37
CA GLU A 712 64.32 -8.71 25.62
C GLU A 712 65.53 -8.62 24.67
N MET A 713 65.30 -8.28 23.39
CA MET A 713 66.37 -8.09 22.41
C MET A 713 67.17 -6.81 22.69
N GLN A 714 66.53 -5.74 23.19
CA GLN A 714 67.25 -4.56 23.68
C GLN A 714 68.10 -4.91 24.91
N GLU A 715 67.56 -5.63 25.90
CA GLU A 715 68.35 -6.07 27.05
C GLU A 715 69.54 -6.96 26.64
N LYS A 716 69.37 -7.82 25.63
CA LYS A 716 70.46 -8.64 25.08
C LYS A 716 71.53 -7.76 24.40
N LEU A 717 71.13 -6.71 23.68
CA LEU A 717 72.04 -5.72 23.11
C LEU A 717 72.78 -4.90 24.18
N ASP A 718 72.08 -4.47 25.23
CA ASP A 718 72.68 -3.69 26.33
C ASP A 718 73.72 -4.52 27.09
N ARG A 719 73.41 -5.78 27.41
CA ARG A 719 74.37 -6.73 28.02
C ARG A 719 75.61 -6.94 27.13
N LEU A 720 75.42 -7.12 25.83
CA LEU A 720 76.53 -7.22 24.86
C LEU A 720 77.33 -5.91 24.75
N HIS A 721 76.70 -4.75 24.98
CA HIS A 721 77.38 -3.47 25.03
C HIS A 721 78.26 -3.38 26.28
N GLU A 722 77.74 -3.73 27.46
CA GLU A 722 78.54 -3.80 28.69
C GLU A 722 79.70 -4.81 28.58
N GLU A 723 79.47 -5.98 27.98
CA GLU A 723 80.53 -6.97 27.72
C GLU A 723 81.61 -6.42 26.78
N LYS A 724 81.20 -5.71 25.71
CA LYS A 724 82.13 -5.02 24.81
C LYS A 724 82.92 -3.93 25.54
N GLU A 725 82.30 -3.12 26.40
CA GLU A 725 82.99 -2.10 27.19
C GLU A 725 83.96 -2.72 28.21
N ARG A 726 83.56 -3.81 28.89
CA ARG A 726 84.44 -4.59 29.78
C ARG A 726 85.67 -5.12 29.03
N LEU A 727 85.47 -5.67 27.82
CA LEU A 727 86.57 -6.17 26.97
C LEU A 727 87.45 -5.03 26.42
N LEU A 728 86.89 -3.88 26.06
CA LEU A 728 87.66 -2.70 25.64
C LEU A 728 88.50 -2.13 26.79
N ASN A 729 87.95 -2.04 28.00
CA ASN A 729 88.70 -1.62 29.18
C ASN A 729 89.84 -2.61 29.50
N SER A 730 89.57 -3.92 29.43
CA SER A 730 90.60 -4.96 29.60
C SER A 730 91.69 -4.88 28.51
N LEU A 731 91.32 -4.59 27.25
CA LEU A 731 92.28 -4.36 26.18
C LEU A 731 93.18 -3.17 26.50
N VAL A 732 92.62 -2.01 26.86
CA VAL A 732 93.37 -0.81 27.25
C VAL A 732 94.28 -1.06 28.46
N GLU A 733 93.85 -1.87 29.44
CA GLU A 733 94.72 -2.32 30.53
C GLU A 733 95.90 -3.17 30.03
N THR A 734 95.68 -4.09 29.08
CA THR A 734 96.78 -4.89 28.50
C THR A 734 97.72 -4.05 27.64
N GLU A 735 97.22 -3.10 26.85
CA GLU A 735 98.03 -2.12 26.10
C GLU A 735 98.89 -1.27 27.05
N HIS A 736 98.31 -0.82 28.16
CA HIS A 736 99.05 -0.10 29.20
C HIS A 736 100.13 -0.97 29.85
N GLN A 737 99.86 -2.25 30.10
CA GLN A 737 100.88 -3.21 30.58
C GLN A 737 102.00 -3.43 29.55
N ILE A 738 101.67 -3.55 28.25
CA ILE A 738 102.66 -3.66 27.17
C ILE A 738 103.57 -2.42 27.17
N MET A 739 103.00 -1.21 27.18
CA MET A 739 103.75 0.04 27.24
C MET A 739 104.67 0.12 28.48
N GLN A 740 104.22 -0.37 29.64
CA GLN A 740 105.08 -0.48 30.83
C GLN A 740 106.25 -1.45 30.63
N TRP A 741 106.03 -2.59 29.97
CA TRP A 741 107.08 -3.55 29.65
C TRP A 741 108.06 -3.03 28.59
N GLU A 742 107.59 -2.37 27.55
CA GLU A 742 108.45 -1.71 26.56
C GLU A 742 109.37 -0.66 27.22
N LYS A 743 108.83 0.16 28.13
CA LYS A 743 109.62 1.14 28.89
C LYS A 743 110.67 0.46 29.79
N ARG A 744 110.35 -0.68 30.42
CA ARG A 744 111.32 -1.49 31.18
C ARG A 744 112.41 -2.09 30.28
N ILE A 745 112.04 -2.59 29.10
CA ILE A 745 112.98 -3.12 28.10
C ILE A 745 113.91 -2.01 27.58
N GLN A 746 113.38 -0.80 27.34
CA GLN A 746 114.15 0.35 26.88
C GLN A 746 115.18 0.78 27.94
N LEU A 747 114.78 0.93 29.20
CA LEU A 747 115.71 1.20 30.30
C LEU A 747 116.78 0.10 30.44
N ALA A 748 116.42 -1.18 30.24
CA ALA A 748 117.37 -2.28 30.27
C ALA A 748 118.37 -2.28 29.08
N LYS A 749 117.97 -1.77 27.90
CA LYS A 749 118.88 -1.53 26.76
C LYS A 749 119.83 -0.37 27.06
N GLU A 750 119.32 0.73 27.60
CA GLU A 750 120.09 1.93 27.95
C GLU A 750 121.12 1.62 29.06
N MET A 751 120.72 0.89 30.11
CA MET A 751 121.65 0.39 31.13
C MET A 751 122.74 -0.51 30.54
N ARG A 752 122.41 -1.39 29.58
CA ARG A 752 123.41 -2.24 28.92
C ARG A 752 124.38 -1.42 28.09
N ALA A 753 123.88 -0.47 27.29
CA ALA A 753 124.72 0.41 26.47
C ALA A 753 125.67 1.28 27.33
N ALA A 754 125.26 1.67 28.53
CA ALA A 754 126.14 2.36 29.48
C ALA A 754 127.26 1.43 30.02
N VAL A 755 126.95 0.16 30.29
CA VAL A 755 127.92 -0.85 30.77
C VAL A 755 128.89 -1.31 29.68
N ASP A 756 128.44 -1.40 28.42
CA ASP A 756 129.25 -1.83 27.26
C ASP A 756 130.12 -0.69 26.66
N SER A 757 130.23 0.46 27.33
CA SER A 757 131.07 1.58 26.87
C SER A 757 132.58 1.30 27.07
N GLU A 758 133.40 1.46 26.03
CA GLU A 758 134.80 0.95 25.96
C GLU A 758 135.85 1.70 26.81
N THR A 759 135.50 2.19 28.00
CA THR A 759 136.38 2.97 28.88
C THR A 759 137.37 2.06 29.64
N GLY A 760 138.35 1.46 28.93
CA GLY A 760 139.49 0.76 29.57
C GLY A 760 140.25 -0.29 28.75
N GLN A 761 139.82 -0.68 27.55
CA GLN A 761 140.46 -1.80 26.83
C GLN A 761 141.85 -1.51 26.22
N GLY A 762 142.23 -0.24 26.04
CA GLY A 762 143.49 0.13 25.38
C GLY A 762 144.74 -0.24 26.19
N GLU A 763 144.74 0.10 27.48
CA GLU A 763 145.91 0.01 28.37
C GLU A 763 146.39 -1.44 28.56
N ILE A 764 145.43 -2.37 28.72
CA ILE A 764 145.68 -3.81 28.91
C ILE A 764 146.39 -4.43 27.70
N ARG A 765 146.20 -3.90 26.49
CA ARG A 765 146.84 -4.40 25.27
C ARG A 765 148.30 -3.92 25.16
N ALA A 766 148.59 -2.67 25.54
CA ALA A 766 149.94 -2.09 25.50
C ALA A 766 150.92 -2.77 26.47
N MET A 767 150.49 -3.10 27.69
CA MET A 767 151.36 -3.76 28.69
C MET A 767 151.84 -5.15 28.23
N ARG A 768 151.05 -5.88 27.44
CA ARG A 768 151.38 -7.24 26.99
C ARG A 768 152.49 -7.29 25.94
N THR A 769 152.64 -6.24 25.12
CA THR A 769 153.65 -6.20 24.06
C THR A 769 155.09 -5.99 24.57
N GLU A 770 155.28 -5.24 25.66
CA GLU A 770 156.63 -4.91 26.13
C GLU A 770 157.28 -6.05 26.94
N ILE A 771 156.47 -6.82 27.69
CA ILE A 771 156.93 -8.02 28.43
C ILE A 771 157.62 -9.03 27.49
N HIS A 772 157.10 -9.19 26.27
CA HIS A 772 157.67 -10.12 25.28
C HIS A 772 159.04 -9.66 24.75
N ARG A 773 159.28 -8.34 24.65
CA ARG A 773 160.54 -7.78 24.14
C ARG A 773 161.74 -8.08 25.04
N MET A 774 161.57 -7.98 26.36
CA MET A 774 162.67 -8.22 27.31
C MET A 774 163.11 -9.69 27.34
N GLN A 775 162.18 -10.64 27.18
CA GLN A 775 162.46 -12.08 27.24
C GLN A 775 163.41 -12.54 26.11
N VAL A 776 163.34 -11.93 24.92
CA VAL A 776 164.16 -12.31 23.77
C VAL A 776 165.64 -11.96 23.96
N ARG A 777 165.96 -10.85 24.66
CA ARG A 777 167.34 -10.38 24.87
C ARG A 777 168.15 -11.30 25.80
N TYR A 778 167.51 -11.83 26.85
CA TYR A 778 168.14 -12.73 27.81
C TYR A 778 168.59 -14.06 27.17
N GLY A 779 167.79 -14.57 26.21
CA GLY A 779 168.03 -15.84 25.52
C GLY A 779 169.11 -15.81 24.43
N GLN A 780 169.93 -14.76 24.34
CA GLN A 780 171.00 -14.62 23.33
C GLN A 780 172.41 -14.79 23.93
N LEU A 781 172.73 -14.13 25.05
CA LEU A 781 174.06 -14.26 25.68
C LEU A 781 174.36 -15.67 26.19
N THR A 782 173.35 -16.38 26.70
CA THR A 782 173.48 -17.75 27.23
C THR A 782 173.77 -18.84 26.19
N LYS A 783 173.84 -18.51 24.88
CA LYS A 783 174.00 -19.48 23.79
C LYS A 783 175.39 -19.54 23.14
N GLN A 784 176.31 -18.65 23.52
CA GLN A 784 177.60 -18.51 22.81
C GLN A 784 178.81 -19.21 23.44
N GLN A 785 178.75 -19.61 24.73
CA GLN A 785 179.92 -20.16 25.42
C GLN A 785 180.10 -21.69 25.16
N GLU A 786 179.86 -22.56 26.15
CA GLU A 786 180.41 -23.93 26.12
C GLU A 786 179.53 -25.04 25.53
N LYS A 787 178.45 -24.63 24.85
CA LYS A 787 177.81 -25.36 23.73
C LYS A 787 178.83 -25.88 22.70
N MET A 788 180.00 -25.22 22.62
CA MET A 788 181.06 -25.51 21.65
C MET A 788 181.81 -26.84 21.87
N ILE A 789 181.90 -27.38 23.09
CA ILE A 789 182.84 -28.48 23.39
C ILE A 789 182.16 -29.76 23.91
N ARG A 790 181.34 -29.69 24.97
CA ARG A 790 180.85 -30.91 25.66
C ARG A 790 179.65 -31.58 24.97
N ASP A 791 178.95 -30.87 24.07
CA ASP A 791 177.81 -31.43 23.35
C ASP A 791 178.20 -32.28 22.13
N MET A 792 179.37 -32.06 21.53
CA MET A 792 179.68 -32.60 20.20
C MET A 792 179.87 -34.12 20.17
N GLU A 793 180.42 -34.72 21.24
CA GLU A 793 180.57 -36.18 21.33
C GLU A 793 179.30 -36.86 21.88
N ALA A 794 178.68 -36.30 22.93
CA ALA A 794 177.53 -36.92 23.59
C ALA A 794 176.21 -36.74 22.84
N ALA A 795 176.07 -35.78 21.92
CA ALA A 795 174.83 -35.59 21.14
C ALA A 795 174.53 -36.70 20.12
N VAL A 796 175.51 -37.54 19.76
CA VAL A 796 175.29 -38.70 18.87
C VAL A 796 174.61 -39.84 19.64
N ALA A 797 175.24 -40.34 20.71
CA ALA A 797 174.68 -41.42 21.55
C ALA A 797 173.32 -41.03 22.17
N ARG A 798 173.13 -39.74 22.49
CA ARG A 798 171.84 -39.22 22.98
C ARG A 798 170.77 -39.14 21.88
N ARG A 799 171.10 -39.04 20.59
CA ARG A 799 170.10 -38.93 19.52
C ARG A 799 169.35 -40.23 19.27
N GLU A 800 170.03 -41.37 19.31
CA GLU A 800 169.37 -42.68 19.16
C GLU A 800 168.46 -42.99 20.36
N THR A 801 168.91 -42.71 21.60
CA THR A 801 168.07 -42.87 22.80
C THR A 801 166.92 -41.87 22.88
N ILE A 802 167.08 -40.63 22.41
CA ILE A 802 166.00 -39.64 22.39
C ILE A 802 164.91 -40.01 21.38
N LEU A 803 165.24 -40.61 20.23
CA LEU A 803 164.22 -41.03 19.25
C LEU A 803 163.35 -42.17 19.81
N VAL A 804 163.99 -43.20 20.38
CA VAL A 804 163.31 -44.33 21.05
C VAL A 804 162.47 -43.87 22.24
N ARG A 805 162.88 -42.81 22.94
CA ARG A 805 162.09 -42.20 24.03
C ARG A 805 160.96 -41.30 23.52
N GLY A 806 161.14 -40.66 22.36
CA GLY A 806 160.15 -39.78 21.74
C GLY A 806 158.91 -40.52 21.21
N GLU A 807 159.11 -41.68 20.58
CA GLU A 807 158.00 -42.52 20.11
C GLU A 807 157.15 -43.11 21.27
N GLY A 808 157.68 -43.13 22.50
CA GLY A 808 156.98 -43.58 23.69
C GLY A 808 156.21 -42.52 24.48
N GLN A 809 156.47 -41.21 24.27
CA GLN A 809 155.90 -40.14 25.11
C GLN A 809 154.65 -39.45 24.55
N SER A 810 154.15 -39.82 23.36
CA SER A 810 152.95 -39.23 22.78
C SER A 810 151.62 -39.84 23.27
N LYS A 811 151.60 -40.53 24.43
CA LYS A 811 150.42 -41.28 24.96
C LYS A 811 150.26 -41.27 26.50
N ALA A 812 150.51 -40.15 27.20
CA ALA A 812 150.01 -39.93 28.57
C ALA A 812 150.04 -38.45 29.02
N ASP A 813 148.88 -37.90 29.43
CA ASP A 813 148.75 -36.54 29.99
C ASP A 813 148.77 -36.51 31.53
N LYS A 814 149.30 -35.41 32.12
CA LYS A 814 148.47 -34.40 32.85
C LYS A 814 149.28 -33.31 33.56
N HIS A 815 148.65 -32.14 33.68
CA HIS A 815 148.92 -31.14 34.72
C HIS A 815 147.70 -31.02 35.65
N VAL A 816 147.86 -30.44 36.84
CA VAL A 816 146.95 -30.58 38.00
C VAL A 816 145.72 -29.65 37.94
N LEU A 817 144.61 -30.09 38.57
CA LEU A 817 143.33 -29.39 38.72
C LEU A 817 142.77 -29.58 40.14
N THR A 818 142.09 -28.57 40.71
CA THR A 818 141.87 -28.47 42.17
C THR A 818 140.50 -28.99 42.63
N LYS A 819 140.44 -29.46 43.89
CA LYS A 819 139.27 -30.17 44.48
C LYS A 819 137.98 -29.34 44.53
N GLY A 820 138.06 -28.01 44.58
CA GLY A 820 136.91 -27.11 44.60
C GLY A 820 136.18 -27.02 43.24
N ASP A 821 136.93 -26.94 42.14
CA ASP A 821 136.38 -26.80 40.79
C ASP A 821 135.51 -27.99 40.37
N PHE A 822 135.93 -29.19 40.78
CA PHE A 822 135.13 -30.40 40.65
C PHE A 822 133.83 -30.34 41.44
N HIS A 823 133.83 -29.77 42.64
CA HIS A 823 132.61 -29.68 43.46
C HIS A 823 131.64 -28.64 42.92
N TYR A 824 132.12 -27.49 42.44
CA TYR A 824 131.32 -26.47 41.78
C TYR A 824 130.69 -27.01 40.50
N LYS A 825 131.49 -27.56 39.57
CA LYS A 825 130.97 -28.11 38.30
C LYS A 825 130.03 -29.31 38.52
N LYS A 826 130.28 -30.17 39.51
CA LYS A 826 129.36 -31.26 39.92
C LYS A 826 128.04 -30.73 40.47
N MET A 827 128.05 -29.62 41.21
CA MET A 827 126.82 -29.00 41.72
C MET A 827 126.07 -28.23 40.64
N GLU A 828 126.77 -27.51 39.75
CA GLU A 828 126.20 -26.82 38.59
C GLU A 828 125.52 -27.81 37.64
N LEU A 829 126.20 -28.93 37.31
CA LEU A 829 125.61 -30.02 36.52
C LEU A 829 124.40 -30.63 37.24
N LYS A 830 124.45 -30.88 38.55
CA LYS A 830 123.25 -31.32 39.31
C LYS A 830 122.11 -30.31 39.27
N LYS A 831 122.40 -29.00 39.25
CA LYS A 831 121.38 -27.94 39.16
C LYS A 831 120.78 -27.90 37.75
N LYS A 832 121.61 -28.00 36.70
CA LYS A 832 121.19 -28.09 35.29
C LYS A 832 120.37 -29.36 35.00
N ILE A 833 120.77 -30.50 35.57
CA ILE A 833 119.99 -31.76 35.50
C ILE A 833 118.63 -31.58 36.18
N LYS A 834 118.56 -30.96 37.37
CA LYS A 834 117.26 -30.68 38.02
C LYS A 834 116.37 -29.71 37.24
N THR A 835 116.91 -28.71 36.54
CA THR A 835 116.10 -27.81 35.70
C THR A 835 115.66 -28.46 34.39
N THR A 836 116.50 -29.30 33.77
CA THR A 836 116.11 -30.07 32.57
C THR A 836 115.11 -31.17 32.91
N GLN A 837 115.24 -31.80 34.08
CA GLN A 837 114.25 -32.75 34.58
C GLN A 837 112.91 -32.08 34.88
N LYS A 838 112.89 -30.90 35.54
CA LYS A 838 111.64 -30.14 35.73
C LYS A 838 110.99 -29.72 34.41
N SER A 839 111.75 -29.20 33.45
CA SER A 839 111.17 -28.85 32.14
C SER A 839 110.68 -30.08 31.37
N ALA A 840 111.31 -31.26 31.54
CA ALA A 840 110.77 -32.51 31.00
C ALA A 840 109.48 -32.96 31.72
N GLU A 841 109.40 -32.82 33.05
CA GLU A 841 108.19 -33.08 33.84
C GLU A 841 107.05 -32.13 33.44
N ASP A 842 107.33 -30.85 33.22
CA ASP A 842 106.35 -29.83 32.83
C ASP A 842 105.92 -29.99 31.36
N CYS A 843 106.83 -30.36 30.44
CA CYS A 843 106.46 -30.77 29.08
C CYS A 843 105.62 -32.06 29.08
N SER A 844 105.90 -33.01 29.98
CA SER A 844 105.12 -34.25 30.10
C SER A 844 103.69 -33.97 30.57
N LYS A 845 103.50 -33.04 31.52
CA LYS A 845 102.17 -32.57 31.92
C LYS A 845 101.43 -31.94 30.75
N ALA A 846 102.06 -31.00 30.04
CA ALA A 846 101.46 -30.37 28.87
C ALA A 846 101.08 -31.38 27.77
N ILE A 847 101.88 -32.44 27.55
CA ILE A 847 101.52 -33.55 26.67
C ILE A 847 100.27 -34.27 27.21
N THR A 848 100.23 -34.68 28.47
CA THR A 848 99.04 -35.35 29.04
C THR A 848 97.79 -34.46 29.08
N GLU A 849 97.94 -33.15 29.24
CA GLU A 849 96.83 -32.17 29.16
C GLU A 849 96.30 -32.07 27.72
N LEU A 850 97.19 -32.05 26.72
CA LEU A 850 96.82 -32.08 25.30
C LEU A 850 96.22 -33.44 24.87
N GLU A 851 96.70 -34.56 25.39
CA GLU A 851 96.12 -35.89 25.17
C GLU A 851 94.72 -36.00 25.78
N ASN A 852 94.51 -35.47 26.99
CA ASN A 852 93.20 -35.40 27.62
C ASN A 852 92.24 -34.43 26.88
N ALA A 853 92.74 -33.31 26.37
CA ALA A 853 91.98 -32.41 25.50
C ALA A 853 91.61 -33.10 24.18
N GLN A 854 92.54 -33.81 23.55
CA GLN A 854 92.30 -34.59 22.32
C GLN A 854 91.27 -35.72 22.55
N ASN A 855 91.37 -36.45 23.65
CA ASN A 855 90.45 -37.55 23.99
C ASN A 855 89.03 -37.02 24.30
N SER A 856 88.91 -35.93 25.05
CA SER A 856 87.61 -35.31 25.32
C SER A 856 86.98 -34.68 24.07
N LEU A 857 87.77 -34.05 23.19
CA LEU A 857 87.30 -33.57 21.89
C LEU A 857 86.88 -34.72 20.96
N SER A 858 87.64 -35.82 20.94
CA SER A 858 87.34 -37.03 20.16
C SER A 858 86.03 -37.68 20.63
N ASN A 859 85.84 -37.81 21.95
CA ASN A 859 84.60 -38.34 22.52
C ASN A 859 83.41 -37.43 22.19
N GLY A 860 83.56 -36.11 22.32
CA GLY A 860 82.54 -35.13 21.94
C GLY A 860 82.20 -35.18 20.44
N LEU A 861 83.18 -35.37 19.57
CA LEU A 861 82.99 -35.53 18.13
C LEU A 861 82.25 -36.83 17.80
N LEU A 862 82.62 -37.93 18.46
CA LEU A 862 81.96 -39.24 18.30
C LEU A 862 80.51 -39.21 18.81
N GLU A 863 80.25 -38.55 19.94
CA GLU A 863 78.90 -38.25 20.45
C GLU A 863 78.06 -37.43 19.47
N LYS A 864 78.66 -36.43 18.79
CA LYS A 864 77.97 -35.61 17.80
C LYS A 864 77.74 -36.39 16.50
N GLN A 865 78.68 -37.23 16.08
CA GLN A 865 78.53 -38.13 14.93
C GLN A 865 77.43 -39.17 15.17
N GLN A 866 77.34 -39.74 16.38
CA GLN A 866 76.24 -40.63 16.78
C GLN A 866 74.88 -39.91 16.72
N ARG A 867 74.76 -38.72 17.32
CA ARG A 867 73.51 -37.90 17.24
C ARG A 867 73.14 -37.52 15.81
N VAL A 868 74.13 -37.24 14.94
CA VAL A 868 73.86 -37.00 13.51
C VAL A 868 73.39 -38.29 12.82
N SER A 869 73.94 -39.46 13.15
CA SER A 869 73.48 -40.72 12.57
C SER A 869 72.07 -41.13 13.04
N SER A 870 71.69 -40.89 14.29
CA SER A 870 70.32 -41.17 14.76
C SER A 870 69.31 -40.23 14.09
N LEU A 871 69.61 -38.92 14.04
CA LEU A 871 68.79 -37.95 13.31
C LEU A 871 68.70 -38.26 11.81
N HIS A 872 69.76 -38.81 11.20
CA HIS A 872 69.74 -39.23 9.80
C HIS A 872 68.77 -40.40 9.58
N ILE A 873 68.82 -41.42 10.45
CA ILE A 873 67.89 -42.57 10.42
C ILE A 873 66.44 -42.10 10.67
N GLU A 874 66.22 -41.20 11.63
CA GLU A 874 64.91 -40.59 11.89
C GLU A 874 64.38 -39.83 10.66
N CYS A 875 65.24 -39.06 9.98
CA CYS A 875 64.90 -38.39 8.72
C CYS A 875 64.63 -39.37 7.56
N GLU A 876 65.34 -40.50 7.47
CA GLU A 876 65.08 -41.54 6.47
C GLU A 876 63.74 -42.23 6.72
N VAL A 877 63.43 -42.61 7.97
CA VAL A 877 62.14 -43.20 8.37
C VAL A 877 60.99 -42.25 8.07
N LEU A 878 61.08 -40.99 8.51
CA LEU A 878 60.06 -39.96 8.22
C LEU A 878 59.91 -39.68 6.72
N SER A 879 60.98 -39.84 5.93
CA SER A 879 60.90 -39.75 4.47
C SER A 879 60.14 -40.94 3.86
N THR A 880 60.37 -42.17 4.35
CA THR A 880 59.60 -43.35 3.90
C THR A 880 58.13 -43.29 4.33
N ASP A 881 57.83 -42.77 5.53
CA ASP A 881 56.45 -42.55 5.98
C ASP A 881 55.73 -41.49 5.12
N LEU A 882 56.42 -40.40 4.77
CA LEU A 882 55.88 -39.38 3.87
C LEU A 882 55.66 -39.91 2.44
N GLU A 883 56.55 -40.76 1.93
CA GLU A 883 56.32 -41.45 0.64
C GLU A 883 55.09 -42.36 0.70
N HIS A 884 54.97 -43.20 1.75
CA HIS A 884 53.83 -44.11 1.94
C HIS A 884 52.49 -43.36 2.12
N LEU A 885 52.47 -42.27 2.91
CA LEU A 885 51.31 -41.40 3.06
C LEU A 885 50.96 -40.64 1.78
N GLN A 886 51.95 -40.32 0.94
CA GLN A 886 51.71 -39.71 -0.37
C GLN A 886 51.14 -40.73 -1.37
N ASP A 887 51.58 -41.99 -1.34
CA ASP A 887 51.10 -43.05 -2.22
C ASP A 887 49.70 -43.52 -1.86
N THR A 888 49.41 -43.78 -0.58
CA THR A 888 48.05 -44.07 -0.11
C THR A 888 47.08 -42.93 -0.45
N LYS A 889 47.50 -41.66 -0.33
CA LYS A 889 46.70 -40.51 -0.80
C LYS A 889 46.44 -40.52 -2.31
N ARG A 890 47.42 -40.92 -3.13
CA ARG A 890 47.25 -41.06 -4.60
C ARG A 890 46.36 -42.24 -4.97
N TRP A 891 46.49 -43.36 -4.27
CA TRP A 891 45.65 -44.56 -4.43
C TRP A 891 44.18 -44.24 -4.13
N ASN A 892 43.90 -43.64 -2.96
CA ASN A 892 42.57 -43.17 -2.57
C ASN A 892 41.97 -42.18 -3.58
N LEU A 893 42.78 -41.27 -4.14
CA LEU A 893 42.33 -40.36 -5.20
C LEU A 893 41.96 -41.13 -6.49
N SER A 894 42.72 -42.16 -6.85
CA SER A 894 42.43 -42.99 -8.03
C SER A 894 41.16 -43.83 -7.86
N GLU A 895 40.92 -44.37 -6.67
CA GLU A 895 39.66 -45.02 -6.28
C GLU A 895 38.48 -44.04 -6.39
N ILE A 896 38.59 -42.86 -5.78
CA ILE A 896 37.52 -41.83 -5.84
C ILE A 896 37.20 -41.45 -7.29
N VAL A 897 38.21 -41.36 -8.17
CA VAL A 897 37.98 -41.12 -9.62
C VAL A 897 37.32 -42.33 -10.30
N ALA A 898 37.65 -43.56 -9.92
CA ALA A 898 36.99 -44.78 -10.41
C ALA A 898 35.52 -44.84 -9.95
N TYR A 899 35.21 -44.53 -8.68
CA TYR A 899 33.84 -44.46 -8.19
C TYR A 899 33.05 -43.31 -8.83
N GLN A 900 33.65 -42.13 -9.04
CA GLN A 900 33.00 -41.02 -9.75
C GLN A 900 32.74 -41.32 -11.23
N THR A 901 33.63 -42.05 -11.92
CA THR A 901 33.41 -42.46 -13.32
C THR A 901 32.36 -43.56 -13.40
N ARG A 902 32.40 -44.57 -12.53
CA ARG A 902 31.33 -45.57 -12.36
C ARG A 902 29.98 -44.90 -12.08
N GLN A 903 29.93 -43.91 -11.19
CA GLN A 903 28.72 -43.13 -10.92
C GLN A 903 28.24 -42.39 -12.19
N LYS A 904 29.12 -41.70 -12.91
CA LYS A 904 28.77 -41.01 -14.17
C LYS A 904 28.23 -41.98 -15.24
N HIS A 905 28.76 -43.20 -15.32
CA HIS A 905 28.24 -44.23 -16.22
C HIS A 905 26.87 -44.75 -15.80
N LEU A 906 26.65 -45.01 -14.50
CA LEU A 906 25.34 -45.39 -13.96
C LEU A 906 24.29 -44.27 -14.11
N GLN A 907 24.69 -43.02 -13.91
CA GLN A 907 23.86 -41.84 -14.15
C GLN A 907 23.48 -41.74 -15.64
N ALA A 908 24.45 -41.88 -16.55
CA ALA A 908 24.20 -41.88 -18.00
C ALA A 908 23.31 -43.06 -18.45
N ALA A 909 23.35 -44.20 -17.75
CA ALA A 909 22.47 -45.34 -18.01
C ALA A 909 21.03 -45.05 -17.55
N LYS A 910 20.85 -44.47 -16.35
CA LYS A 910 19.55 -43.98 -15.85
C LYS A 910 18.95 -42.90 -16.76
N ASP A 911 19.79 -42.03 -17.30
CA ASP A 911 19.43 -40.97 -18.25
C ASP A 911 19.17 -41.47 -19.69
N GLY A 912 19.32 -42.78 -19.98
CA GLY A 912 19.16 -43.36 -21.31
C GLY A 912 20.24 -42.99 -22.35
N LYS A 913 21.31 -42.31 -21.93
CA LYS A 913 22.38 -41.76 -22.81
C LYS A 913 23.59 -42.70 -22.93
N TYR A 914 23.69 -43.73 -22.10
CA TYR A 914 24.82 -44.65 -22.09
C TYR A 914 24.83 -45.59 -23.31
N LYS A 915 25.89 -45.50 -24.13
CA LYS A 915 26.13 -46.45 -25.21
C LYS A 915 26.81 -47.71 -24.66
N LEU A 916 26.06 -48.82 -24.59
CA LEU A 916 26.60 -50.16 -24.36
C LEU A 916 27.67 -50.49 -25.42
N LEU A 917 28.93 -50.57 -24.99
CA LEU A 917 30.07 -50.90 -25.86
C LEU A 917 30.05 -52.38 -26.30
N CYS A 918 29.57 -53.27 -25.43
CA CYS A 918 29.27 -54.67 -25.75
C CYS A 918 27.75 -54.89 -25.67
N ARG A 919 27.16 -55.50 -26.70
CA ARG A 919 25.72 -55.81 -26.77
C ARG A 919 25.37 -57.28 -26.52
N SER A 920 26.38 -58.14 -26.37
CA SER A 920 26.20 -59.56 -26.12
C SER A 920 27.27 -60.07 -25.14
N GLU A 921 26.86 -60.96 -24.25
CA GLU A 921 27.70 -61.53 -23.20
C GLU A 921 29.01 -62.18 -23.71
N PRO A 922 29.05 -63.00 -24.77
CA PRO A 922 30.32 -63.54 -25.27
C PRO A 922 31.29 -62.47 -25.78
N VAL A 923 30.80 -61.35 -26.31
CA VAL A 923 31.66 -60.23 -26.73
C VAL A 923 32.20 -59.48 -25.52
N MET A 924 31.40 -59.30 -24.46
CA MET A 924 31.89 -58.76 -23.19
C MET A 924 33.01 -59.64 -22.61
N ARG A 925 32.79 -60.96 -22.51
CA ARG A 925 33.80 -61.89 -21.98
C ARG A 925 35.10 -61.86 -22.81
N LEU A 926 34.98 -61.82 -24.14
CA LEU A 926 36.13 -61.74 -25.05
C LEU A 926 36.90 -60.42 -24.93
N ASP A 927 36.22 -59.29 -24.81
CA ASP A 927 36.89 -57.99 -24.60
C ASP A 927 37.44 -57.84 -23.18
N GLN A 928 36.81 -58.45 -22.16
CA GLN A 928 37.38 -58.56 -20.82
C GLN A 928 38.70 -59.34 -20.85
N GLN A 929 38.74 -60.52 -21.48
CA GLN A 929 39.97 -61.30 -21.66
C GLN A 929 41.05 -60.49 -22.37
N LYS A 930 40.73 -59.74 -23.44
CA LYS A 930 41.71 -58.84 -24.09
C LYS A 930 42.26 -57.75 -23.17
N GLN A 931 41.48 -57.23 -22.22
CA GLN A 931 41.98 -56.27 -21.24
C GLN A 931 42.83 -56.95 -20.16
N GLU A 932 42.44 -58.14 -19.70
CA GLU A 932 43.25 -58.96 -18.80
C GLU A 932 44.60 -59.33 -19.43
N ASP A 933 44.62 -59.85 -20.66
CA ASP A 933 45.84 -60.18 -21.39
C ASP A 933 46.75 -58.96 -21.58
N ARG A 934 46.16 -57.79 -21.85
CA ARG A 934 46.91 -56.51 -21.90
C ARG A 934 47.48 -56.12 -20.54
N LEU A 935 46.70 -56.24 -19.45
CA LEU A 935 47.17 -55.95 -18.09
C LEU A 935 48.29 -56.91 -17.67
N ARG A 936 48.15 -58.21 -17.96
CA ARG A 936 49.19 -59.24 -17.76
C ARG A 936 50.45 -58.90 -18.55
N THR A 937 50.32 -58.56 -19.84
CA THR A 937 51.44 -58.15 -20.71
C THR A 937 52.14 -56.89 -20.19
N ILE A 938 51.38 -55.87 -19.77
CA ILE A 938 51.93 -54.64 -19.20
C ILE A 938 52.64 -54.94 -17.87
N ASN A 939 52.11 -55.81 -17.01
CA ASN A 939 52.78 -56.15 -15.75
C ASN A 939 54.09 -56.94 -15.98
N ILE A 940 54.13 -57.84 -16.97
CA ILE A 940 55.37 -58.51 -17.41
C ILE A 940 56.40 -57.48 -17.88
N ILE A 941 56.00 -56.49 -18.69
CA ILE A 941 56.89 -55.40 -19.14
C ILE A 941 57.36 -54.55 -17.95
N VAL A 942 56.48 -54.23 -16.99
CA VAL A 942 56.86 -53.48 -15.78
C VAL A 942 57.88 -54.25 -14.94
N HIS A 943 57.72 -55.55 -14.74
CA HIS A 943 58.72 -56.38 -14.05
C HIS A 943 60.04 -56.52 -14.82
N GLN A 944 60.01 -56.60 -16.16
CA GLN A 944 61.23 -56.59 -16.98
C GLN A 944 61.98 -55.26 -16.81
N VAL A 945 61.30 -54.12 -16.91
CA VAL A 945 61.91 -52.79 -16.72
C VAL A 945 62.36 -52.57 -15.26
N GLN A 946 61.69 -53.16 -14.26
CA GLN A 946 62.16 -53.19 -12.86
C GLN A 946 63.50 -53.93 -12.72
N GLN A 947 63.70 -55.04 -13.46
CA GLN A 947 64.94 -55.83 -13.45
C GLN A 947 66.07 -55.15 -14.24
N GLU A 948 65.77 -54.55 -15.39
CA GLU A 948 66.74 -53.85 -16.24
C GLU A 948 67.22 -52.52 -15.61
N TYR A 949 66.35 -51.82 -14.86
CA TYR A 949 66.63 -50.48 -14.32
C TYR A 949 66.36 -50.39 -12.80
N PRO A 950 67.18 -51.03 -11.94
CA PRO A 950 67.00 -51.02 -10.48
C PRO A 950 67.01 -49.60 -9.86
N GLN A 951 67.66 -48.62 -10.51
CA GLN A 951 67.60 -47.20 -10.10
C GLN A 951 66.17 -46.61 -10.11
N HIS A 952 65.27 -47.18 -10.92
CA HIS A 952 63.86 -46.74 -11.04
C HIS A 952 62.89 -47.65 -10.28
N GLN A 953 63.38 -48.68 -9.57
CA GLN A 953 62.57 -49.69 -8.90
C GLN A 953 61.53 -49.09 -7.94
N ARG A 954 61.89 -48.06 -7.15
CA ARG A 954 60.93 -47.36 -6.25
C ARG A 954 59.75 -46.70 -6.98
N VAL A 955 59.95 -46.23 -8.21
CA VAL A 955 58.88 -45.61 -9.02
C VAL A 955 58.05 -46.67 -9.72
N LEU A 956 58.70 -47.74 -10.20
CA LEU A 956 58.06 -48.83 -10.94
C LEU A 956 57.32 -49.84 -10.05
N HIS A 957 57.71 -50.00 -8.77
CA HIS A 957 57.02 -50.89 -7.83
C HIS A 957 55.59 -50.42 -7.53
N ARG A 958 55.40 -49.08 -7.45
CA ARG A 958 54.07 -48.44 -7.38
C ARG A 958 53.16 -48.80 -8.56
N LEU A 959 53.74 -49.05 -9.74
CA LEU A 959 52.99 -49.45 -10.93
C LEU A 959 52.70 -50.95 -10.95
N SER A 960 53.60 -51.82 -10.49
CA SER A 960 53.29 -53.25 -10.42
C SER A 960 52.24 -53.54 -9.35
N GLN A 961 52.35 -52.98 -8.13
CA GLN A 961 51.30 -53.10 -7.10
C GLN A 961 49.91 -52.65 -7.60
N ALA A 962 49.84 -51.56 -8.37
CA ALA A 962 48.59 -51.06 -8.93
C ALA A 962 48.06 -51.85 -10.15
N LEU A 963 48.87 -52.74 -10.72
CA LEU A 963 48.49 -53.70 -11.77
C LEU A 963 48.12 -55.06 -11.16
N GLU A 964 48.89 -55.53 -10.17
CA GLU A 964 48.67 -56.72 -9.34
C GLU A 964 47.28 -56.66 -8.70
N HIS A 965 46.98 -55.64 -7.90
CA HIS A 965 45.66 -55.43 -7.28
C HIS A 965 44.51 -55.33 -8.31
N LYS A 966 44.80 -54.88 -9.55
CA LYS A 966 43.79 -54.83 -10.63
C LYS A 966 43.59 -56.15 -11.35
N LEU A 967 44.56 -57.04 -11.31
CA LEU A 967 44.43 -58.43 -11.77
C LEU A 967 43.70 -59.28 -10.71
N GLU A 968 44.00 -59.05 -9.43
CA GLU A 968 43.28 -59.65 -8.29
C GLU A 968 41.80 -59.25 -8.30
N CYS A 969 41.46 -57.96 -8.45
CA CYS A 969 40.07 -57.52 -8.55
C CYS A 969 39.30 -58.04 -9.79
N LEU A 970 39.95 -58.73 -10.74
CA LEU A 970 39.30 -59.41 -11.86
C LEU A 970 39.10 -60.92 -11.61
N TYR A 971 39.78 -61.49 -10.61
CA TYR A 971 39.59 -62.84 -10.09
C TYR A 971 39.10 -62.79 -8.64
N PRO A 972 37.78 -62.61 -8.38
CA PRO A 972 37.23 -62.95 -7.08
C PRO A 972 37.41 -64.47 -6.87
N GLU A 973 38.22 -64.87 -5.88
CA GLU A 973 38.29 -66.28 -5.49
C GLU A 973 36.93 -66.73 -4.92
N PRO A 974 36.44 -67.93 -5.29
CA PRO A 974 35.17 -68.45 -4.78
C PRO A 974 35.34 -69.08 -3.38
N GLY A 975 35.55 -68.24 -2.37
CA GLY A 975 35.57 -68.57 -0.93
C GLY A 975 36.01 -67.34 -0.10
N GLU A 976 35.55 -67.11 1.12
CA GLU A 976 34.62 -67.88 1.97
C GLU A 976 33.34 -67.06 2.30
N GLU A 977 32.50 -67.51 3.25
CA GLU A 977 31.19 -66.90 3.60
C GLU A 977 31.26 -65.64 4.48
#